data_AF-A0A1M6MHV9-F1
#
_entry.id   AF-A0A1M6MHV9-F1
#
_cell.length_a   1.000
_cell.length_b   1.000
_cell.length_c   1.000
_cell.angle_alpha   90.00
_cell.angle_beta   90.00
_cell.angle_gamma   90.00
#
_symmetry.space_group_name_H-M   'P 1'
#
loop_
_entity.id
_entity.type
_entity.pdbx_description
1 polymer ?
#
loop_
_entity_poly.entity_id
_entity_poly.type
_entity_poly.pdbx_seq_one_letter_code
_entity_poly.pdbx_strand_id
1 'polypeptide(L)'
;MRSSRNMIARMMAQKNREKKNRNRIVAISIVIVFAIISLTVTPAITLVGNSGEKYLDDLSSKPALQAMEGQVGEANYIEPSSSIQGVQSFNGRPWNYSSDPGSSKIEAMFTGVASDDGKVLADKSVTYGKDDYNAFNSYENGTFGVSLSALAQQYNIFNGEKVDIPADVVFIMDTSGSMKANKVGEVTRAEIMVNSINPAIRQIMTLNPNNRIGIVNFSDGASNFLALDRYTTGDVNNKYLWYTEYGEIETVEGGIKDSKGQVIQRSTVNQSELRNWSGTYTQAGIAYANNMLQQNANTTYTDSNGYTVKRKPVVILLSDGEPTYCTSNYNDVLNGPHYGNGYSATPSNNQGVLGYYTILSANYYKGEIGRHYGRDSGFYTIGMGINETGEGSATSGSITGDDYKRTVLDPTPENIVSLMNSTAYYNEYTGLQMCHLLNDEYGYSTIVVDNAYVEPLGWTNKDVPVISNPYKDTGYNYSESSYFGNMTEEQLNEVFNSIIQEIVDKVEYGFAVIQNTSVNITDPIGLGMEVKGAPVLRYNGKNYVYTSQVEDNSSGSLVKKYTYKYTASDDNTSRTTNLEQIDVRVTTDSIGNQVVSMSVPDNCMPVYAFDRYKGVYCEDLPIRLIYKVGLTKQAMSNAKNGDLFYTNRWDGHTAKAELYPRINNPYYLDGGGYVNNSVNKTENATETIGTSSSSIKENSKIVITLGNNGRLVAGEEKANIAIEVIKRWQDVNGVYVSDVSLMPGVTVTLYRKTGVEGATAQYVEQSILNNSNGWKTIFNELPSKDERGDPFVYYVEENPVDGYTTMVGSSVTLEDGTITVTNRAIPEEGTITIRKVWQNYFGNPIQDTSLFPHINAELWRHVSYTDLDPVSLTISYGGETEVIKVPPGTDVTFYVRAYYYGDWANFSQIYKDGKPTDDVETDTSTDREQSSIRTTSLQTITVNNDMTVTYYSLSPDYGNSIYANSLELLNLEYVQPGIGEVTAAPDELYESVVLNQNNNWQKFWSDIPTEEVKDAKTYTYKYYLKEISVVPGYDTTYSAENSVGIEAGTLEIINKSKTAMDVLPKTGGKGTRKYSTLGISLIVFATFVCIYRKKKWWG
;
A
#
# COMPACT_ATOMS: atom_id res chain seq x y z
N MET A 1 28.32 -4.50 -46.98
CA MET A 1 28.29 -5.51 -45.89
C MET A 1 28.91 -4.99 -44.60
N ARG A 2 28.41 -3.87 -44.04
CA ARG A 2 28.79 -3.39 -42.70
C ARG A 2 27.64 -2.76 -41.89
N SER A 3 26.41 -2.72 -42.42
CA SER A 3 25.22 -2.27 -41.66
C SER A 3 24.32 -3.41 -41.16
N SER A 4 24.54 -4.66 -41.58
CA SER A 4 23.69 -5.81 -41.22
C SER A 4 24.13 -6.61 -39.99
N ARG A 5 25.32 -6.34 -39.41
CA ARG A 5 25.78 -7.01 -38.17
C ARG A 5 25.34 -6.29 -36.88
N ASN A 6 25.14 -4.97 -36.91
CA ASN A 6 24.74 -4.20 -35.72
C ASN A 6 23.23 -4.24 -35.41
N MET A 7 22.39 -4.62 -36.38
CA MET A 7 20.94 -4.76 -36.17
C MET A 7 20.58 -6.10 -35.49
N ILE A 8 21.32 -7.17 -35.83
CA ILE A 8 21.13 -8.51 -35.26
C ILE A 8 21.60 -8.57 -33.79
N ALA A 9 22.69 -7.87 -33.45
CA ALA A 9 23.17 -7.78 -32.06
C ALA A 9 22.18 -7.01 -31.15
N ARG A 10 21.53 -5.96 -31.66
CA ARG A 10 20.52 -5.20 -30.90
C ARG A 10 19.21 -5.99 -30.71
N MET A 11 18.80 -6.80 -31.69
CA MET A 11 17.63 -7.70 -31.54
C MET A 11 17.89 -8.86 -30.56
N MET A 12 19.11 -9.40 -30.48
CA MET A 12 19.43 -10.44 -29.49
C MET A 12 19.50 -9.90 -28.05
N ALA A 13 19.97 -8.67 -27.86
CA ALA A 13 20.01 -8.01 -26.55
C ALA A 13 18.60 -7.68 -26.00
N GLN A 14 17.66 -7.31 -26.89
CA GLN A 14 16.27 -7.03 -26.50
C GLN A 14 15.50 -8.32 -26.16
N LYS A 15 15.75 -9.41 -26.89
CA LYS A 15 15.12 -10.73 -26.66
C LYS A 15 15.60 -11.42 -25.37
N ASN A 16 16.83 -11.15 -24.92
CA ASN A 16 17.35 -11.65 -23.65
C ASN A 16 16.86 -10.86 -22.43
N ARG A 17 16.58 -9.55 -22.56
CA ARG A 17 15.94 -8.74 -21.49
C ARG A 17 14.48 -9.17 -21.24
N GLU A 18 13.73 -9.54 -22.28
CA GLU A 18 12.36 -10.06 -22.12
C GLU A 18 12.30 -11.46 -21.48
N LYS A 19 13.32 -12.30 -21.71
CA LYS A 19 13.44 -13.64 -21.09
C LYS A 19 13.78 -13.57 -19.60
N LYS A 20 14.55 -12.56 -19.17
CA LYS A 20 14.92 -12.33 -17.76
C LYS A 20 13.76 -11.77 -16.92
N ASN A 21 12.87 -10.97 -17.51
CA ASN A 21 11.66 -10.47 -16.84
C ASN A 21 10.54 -11.53 -16.74
N ARG A 22 10.43 -12.47 -17.69
CA ARG A 22 9.48 -13.60 -17.56
C ARG A 22 9.83 -14.56 -16.42
N ASN A 23 11.12 -14.81 -16.15
CA ASN A 23 11.52 -15.71 -15.07
C ASN A 23 11.36 -15.10 -13.67
N ARG A 24 11.43 -13.76 -13.53
CA ARG A 24 11.16 -13.06 -12.26
C ARG A 24 9.66 -13.04 -11.87
N ILE A 25 8.76 -12.97 -12.84
CA ILE A 25 7.30 -13.01 -12.58
C ILE A 25 6.83 -14.42 -12.21
N VAL A 26 7.46 -15.46 -12.77
CA VAL A 26 7.18 -16.86 -12.40
C VAL A 26 7.71 -17.20 -11.00
N ALA A 27 8.83 -16.61 -10.56
CA ALA A 27 9.38 -16.84 -9.21
C ALA A 27 8.54 -16.17 -8.10
N ILE A 28 8.02 -14.95 -8.33
CA ILE A 28 7.16 -14.25 -7.36
C ILE A 28 5.80 -14.97 -7.19
N SER A 29 5.33 -15.67 -8.23
CA SER A 29 4.10 -16.47 -8.16
C SER A 29 4.26 -17.76 -7.35
N ILE A 30 5.47 -18.31 -7.20
CA ILE A 30 5.74 -19.55 -6.46
C ILE A 30 5.90 -19.29 -4.95
N VAL A 31 6.38 -18.11 -4.56
CA VAL A 31 6.57 -17.73 -3.14
C VAL A 31 5.23 -17.38 -2.45
N ILE A 32 4.27 -16.79 -3.18
CA ILE A 32 2.94 -16.46 -2.63
C ILE A 32 2.08 -17.73 -2.44
N VAL A 33 2.33 -18.79 -3.22
CA VAL A 33 1.61 -20.07 -3.11
C VAL A 33 2.08 -20.92 -1.93
N PHE A 34 3.34 -20.76 -1.47
CA PHE A 34 3.84 -21.46 -0.27
C PHE A 34 3.42 -20.78 1.04
N ALA A 35 3.17 -19.47 1.06
CA ALA A 35 2.73 -18.74 2.25
C ALA A 35 1.26 -19.00 2.65
N ILE A 36 0.45 -19.58 1.75
CA ILE A 36 -0.99 -19.84 1.98
C ILE A 36 -1.26 -21.28 2.49
N ILE A 37 -0.25 -22.16 2.55
CA ILE A 37 -0.43 -23.60 2.88
C ILE A 37 0.03 -23.97 4.30
N SER A 38 0.44 -23.03 5.16
CA SER A 38 0.98 -23.36 6.50
C SER A 38 0.29 -22.70 7.70
N LEU A 39 -1.04 -22.54 7.67
CA LEU A 39 -1.81 -22.16 8.85
C LEU A 39 -3.17 -22.88 8.88
N THR A 40 -3.20 -24.10 9.45
CA THR A 40 -4.31 -24.66 10.26
C THR A 40 -4.00 -26.11 10.66
N VAL A 41 -3.48 -26.36 11.88
CA VAL A 41 -3.89 -27.47 12.78
C VAL A 41 -3.51 -27.10 14.23
N THR A 42 -4.49 -27.14 15.13
CA THR A 42 -4.51 -26.99 16.62
C THR A 42 -3.78 -28.16 17.36
N PRO A 43 -3.54 -28.20 18.71
CA PRO A 43 -4.48 -27.84 19.80
C PRO A 43 -3.96 -27.36 21.20
N ALA A 44 -4.90 -26.75 21.92
CA ALA A 44 -5.26 -26.79 23.36
C ALA A 44 -4.32 -27.29 24.50
N ILE A 45 -4.25 -26.43 25.54
CA ILE A 45 -4.34 -26.68 27.01
C ILE A 45 -3.16 -27.40 27.71
N THR A 46 -2.52 -26.74 28.71
CA THR A 46 -2.67 -26.99 30.18
C THR A 46 -1.86 -25.98 31.01
N LEU A 47 -2.44 -25.64 32.17
CA LEU A 47 -2.04 -24.75 33.26
C LEU A 47 -0.69 -25.05 33.97
N VAL A 48 -0.35 -24.09 34.86
CA VAL A 48 0.41 -24.15 36.14
C VAL A 48 1.71 -23.34 36.05
N GLY A 49 1.99 -22.30 36.83
CA GLY A 49 1.29 -21.67 37.95
C GLY A 49 2.25 -20.69 38.66
N ASN A 50 1.67 -19.64 39.25
CA ASN A 50 2.12 -18.85 40.42
C ASN A 50 3.56 -18.28 40.45
N SER A 51 3.80 -17.01 40.77
CA SER A 51 3.20 -16.22 41.85
C SER A 51 3.69 -14.77 41.79
N GLY A 52 2.89 -13.84 42.33
CA GLY A 52 3.41 -12.62 42.94
C GLY A 52 2.77 -11.30 42.51
N GLU A 53 1.51 -11.06 42.88
CA GLU A 53 0.96 -9.71 43.02
C GLU A 53 1.78 -8.90 44.06
N LYS A 54 1.87 -7.56 43.89
CA LYS A 54 1.13 -6.55 44.68
C LYS A 54 1.91 -5.24 44.91
N TYR A 55 1.18 -4.12 44.83
CA TYR A 55 1.45 -2.76 45.38
C TYR A 55 2.48 -1.90 44.63
N LEU A 56 2.27 -0.61 44.28
CA LEU A 56 1.35 0.43 44.79
C LEU A 56 1.05 1.47 43.68
N ASP A 57 -0.22 1.86 43.58
CA ASP A 57 -0.60 3.23 43.23
C ASP A 57 0.03 4.19 44.25
N ASP A 58 0.77 5.20 43.78
CA ASP A 58 0.67 6.61 44.20
C ASP A 58 1.92 7.38 43.73
N LEU A 59 1.76 8.21 42.69
CA LEU A 59 2.58 9.41 42.44
C LEU A 59 1.91 10.26 41.35
N SER A 60 0.66 10.64 41.64
CA SER A 60 0.02 11.78 40.98
C SER A 60 0.29 13.05 41.80
N SER A 61 1.53 13.55 41.77
CA SER A 61 1.80 14.98 42.02
C SER A 61 3.27 15.36 41.77
N LYS A 62 3.45 16.37 40.90
CA LYS A 62 4.65 17.20 40.63
C LYS A 62 5.54 16.79 39.43
N PRO A 63 6.05 17.78 38.68
CA PRO A 63 6.31 17.70 37.25
C PRO A 63 7.65 17.02 36.95
N ALA A 64 7.62 16.02 36.07
CA ALA A 64 8.78 15.23 35.72
C ALA A 64 9.80 16.07 34.93
N LEU A 65 10.94 16.29 35.58
CA LEU A 65 12.26 16.19 34.98
C LEU A 65 12.30 14.95 34.06
N GLN A 66 12.14 15.14 32.76
CA GLN A 66 12.64 14.27 31.70
C GLN A 66 12.99 15.18 30.52
N ALA A 67 14.06 15.96 30.69
CA ALA A 67 14.84 16.42 29.55
C ALA A 67 15.85 15.32 29.25
N MET A 68 15.67 14.74 28.07
CA MET A 68 16.37 13.61 27.49
C MET A 68 17.90 13.70 27.67
N GLU A 69 18.49 12.67 28.27
CA GLU A 69 19.88 12.31 28.03
C GLU A 69 19.99 11.95 26.53
N GLY A 70 20.54 12.88 25.75
CA GLY A 70 20.73 12.73 24.32
C GLY A 70 21.83 11.71 24.04
N GLN A 71 21.46 10.66 23.30
CA GLN A 71 22.39 9.80 22.59
C GLN A 71 23.25 10.66 21.64
N VAL A 72 24.55 10.47 21.74
CA VAL A 72 25.54 10.94 20.78
C VAL A 72 25.48 10.02 19.55
N GLY A 73 25.28 10.57 18.36
CA GLY A 73 25.56 9.89 17.09
C GLY A 73 24.42 9.89 16.06
N GLU A 74 24.66 10.63 14.97
CA GLU A 74 24.04 10.57 13.63
C GLU A 74 22.71 11.32 13.35
N ALA A 75 22.74 12.03 12.21
CA ALA A 75 21.67 12.74 11.48
C ALA A 75 21.26 14.17 11.94
N ASN A 76 22.14 15.16 11.73
CA ASN A 76 21.75 16.60 11.73
C ASN A 76 21.14 17.08 10.39
N TYR A 77 21.23 16.28 9.33
CA TYR A 77 20.67 16.58 8.00
C TYR A 77 19.40 15.79 7.76
N ILE A 78 18.36 16.48 7.27
CA ILE A 78 17.06 15.87 6.96
C ILE A 78 16.89 15.85 5.45
N GLU A 79 16.61 14.66 4.89
CA GLU A 79 16.20 14.56 3.48
C GLU A 79 14.87 15.27 3.27
N PRO A 80 14.74 16.15 2.26
CA PRO A 80 13.49 16.84 2.00
C PRO A 80 12.40 15.83 1.68
N SER A 81 11.17 16.11 2.13
CA SER A 81 10.01 15.39 1.62
C SER A 81 9.95 15.51 0.09
N SER A 82 9.52 14.44 -0.59
CA SER A 82 9.16 14.52 -2.01
C SER A 82 7.82 15.23 -2.19
N SER A 83 7.59 15.76 -3.39
CA SER A 83 6.28 16.27 -3.78
C SER A 83 5.22 15.20 -3.59
N ILE A 84 4.06 15.61 -3.08
CA ILE A 84 2.91 14.73 -2.90
C ILE A 84 1.66 15.38 -3.49
N GLN A 85 0.87 14.56 -4.14
CA GLN A 85 -0.49 14.86 -4.57
C GLN A 85 -1.41 13.78 -4.05
N GLY A 86 -2.60 14.16 -3.60
CA GLY A 86 -3.56 13.19 -3.08
C GLY A 86 -4.92 13.81 -2.85
N VAL A 87 -5.82 12.99 -2.30
CA VAL A 87 -7.18 13.40 -1.95
C VAL A 87 -7.39 13.18 -0.47
N GLN A 88 -7.91 14.17 0.24
CA GLN A 88 -8.36 14.03 1.62
C GLN A 88 -9.79 14.55 1.77
N SER A 89 -10.65 13.76 2.41
CA SER A 89 -12.01 14.18 2.72
C SER A 89 -12.10 14.80 4.11
N PHE A 90 -12.65 16.01 4.19
CA PHE A 90 -13.02 16.66 5.45
C PHE A 90 -14.21 17.59 5.22
N ASN A 91 -15.05 17.72 6.24
CA ASN A 91 -16.33 18.45 6.19
C ASN A 91 -17.26 17.99 5.04
N GLY A 92 -17.42 16.67 4.89
CA GLY A 92 -18.33 16.10 3.88
C GLY A 92 -17.88 16.28 2.43
N ARG A 93 -16.66 16.78 2.19
CA ARG A 93 -16.14 17.08 0.85
C ARG A 93 -14.73 16.51 0.64
N PRO A 94 -14.43 15.91 -0.53
CA PRO A 94 -13.08 15.55 -0.92
C PRO A 94 -12.30 16.80 -1.36
N TRP A 95 -11.03 16.89 -0.99
CA TRP A 95 -10.11 17.96 -1.37
C TRP A 95 -8.87 17.36 -2.03
N ASN A 96 -8.58 17.76 -3.26
CA ASN A 96 -7.32 17.41 -3.90
C ASN A 96 -6.25 18.34 -3.37
N TYR A 97 -5.17 17.80 -2.79
CA TYR A 97 -4.03 18.58 -2.34
C TYR A 97 -2.80 18.32 -3.21
N SER A 98 -1.94 19.32 -3.30
CA SER A 98 -0.60 19.22 -3.87
C SER A 98 0.34 20.08 -3.04
N SER A 99 1.56 19.64 -2.78
CA SER A 99 2.55 20.46 -2.05
C SER A 99 3.91 20.42 -2.71
N ASP A 100 4.57 21.58 -2.76
CA ASP A 100 5.93 21.73 -3.28
C ASP A 100 6.93 21.85 -2.14
N PRO A 101 7.60 20.76 -1.74
CA PRO A 101 8.71 20.84 -0.81
C PRO A 101 9.86 21.62 -1.46
N GLY A 102 10.58 22.39 -0.64
CA GLY A 102 11.79 23.12 -1.05
C GLY A 102 13.03 22.28 -0.84
N SER A 103 14.18 22.85 -1.16
CA SER A 103 15.46 22.22 -0.86
C SER A 103 15.74 22.32 0.64
N SER A 104 15.28 21.35 1.43
CA SER A 104 15.52 21.33 2.88
C SER A 104 17.01 21.44 3.26
N LYS A 105 17.90 21.08 2.32
CA LYS A 105 19.36 21.17 2.38
C LYS A 105 19.91 22.38 1.60
N ILE A 106 19.47 23.60 1.90
CA ILE A 106 20.06 24.80 1.26
C ILE A 106 21.56 24.93 1.56
N GLU A 107 22.04 24.37 2.68
CA GLU A 107 23.45 24.24 3.04
C GLU A 107 24.26 23.44 2.01
N ALA A 108 23.68 22.39 1.41
CA ALA A 108 24.34 21.58 0.39
C ALA A 108 24.50 22.32 -0.96
N MET A 109 23.93 23.52 -1.09
CA MET A 109 24.13 24.39 -2.25
C MET A 109 25.36 25.29 -2.12
N PHE A 110 26.02 25.28 -0.97
CA PHE A 110 27.37 25.80 -0.83
C PHE A 110 28.36 24.70 -1.18
N THR A 111 29.16 24.95 -2.21
CA THR A 111 30.18 24.03 -2.71
C THR A 111 31.55 24.29 -2.07
N GLY A 112 31.65 25.31 -1.21
CA GLY A 112 32.87 25.67 -0.50
C GLY A 112 33.91 26.40 -1.37
N VAL A 113 33.57 26.75 -2.62
CA VAL A 113 34.49 27.44 -3.55
C VAL A 113 34.42 28.96 -3.40
N ALA A 114 35.37 29.67 -4.01
CA ALA A 114 35.45 31.15 -3.97
C ALA A 114 34.18 31.87 -4.42
N SER A 115 33.40 31.28 -5.33
CA SER A 115 32.14 31.86 -5.78
C SER A 115 31.01 31.77 -4.75
N ASP A 116 31.18 31.05 -3.65
CA ASP A 116 30.18 31.02 -2.57
C ASP A 116 30.43 32.12 -1.52
N ASP A 117 31.60 32.76 -1.48
CA ASP A 117 31.96 33.71 -0.43
C ASP A 117 31.02 34.91 -0.37
N GLY A 118 30.40 35.15 0.80
CA GLY A 118 29.47 36.27 1.01
C GLY A 118 28.07 36.09 0.41
N LYS A 119 27.77 34.92 -0.17
CA LYS A 119 26.45 34.57 -0.73
C LYS A 119 25.43 34.32 0.38
N VAL A 120 24.18 34.72 0.15
CA VAL A 120 23.04 34.39 1.02
C VAL A 120 22.00 33.63 0.23
N LEU A 121 21.57 32.49 0.77
CA LEU A 121 20.51 31.66 0.23
C LEU A 121 19.25 31.81 1.08
N ALA A 122 18.11 31.81 0.40
CA ALA A 122 16.79 31.77 1.02
C ALA A 122 15.90 30.78 0.27
N ASP A 123 15.04 30.09 1.01
CA ASP A 123 14.14 29.07 0.47
C ASP A 123 12.78 29.10 1.15
N LYS A 124 11.78 28.55 0.46
CA LYS A 124 10.46 28.26 1.01
C LYS A 124 10.12 26.80 0.71
N SER A 125 9.75 26.05 1.75
CA SER A 125 9.25 24.68 1.61
C SER A 125 7.80 24.60 2.03
N VAL A 126 6.99 23.82 1.30
CA VAL A 126 5.60 23.55 1.66
C VAL A 126 5.33 22.04 1.64
N THR A 127 4.81 21.50 2.74
CA THR A 127 4.47 20.08 2.91
C THR A 127 3.03 19.93 3.38
N TYR A 128 2.30 18.92 2.89
CA TYR A 128 0.92 18.70 3.31
C TYR A 128 0.82 17.84 4.59
N GLY A 129 0.06 18.30 5.59
CA GLY A 129 -0.26 17.53 6.79
C GLY A 129 0.90 17.24 7.74
N LYS A 130 2.09 17.80 7.49
CA LYS A 130 3.31 17.63 8.30
C LYS A 130 4.28 18.78 8.06
N ASP A 131 5.38 18.79 8.82
CA ASP A 131 6.64 19.47 8.49
C ASP A 131 7.82 18.50 8.61
N ASP A 132 8.93 18.83 7.97
CA ASP A 132 10.14 17.99 7.97
C ASP A 132 10.96 18.11 9.28
N TYR A 133 10.59 19.00 10.21
CA TYR A 133 11.44 19.37 11.37
C TYR A 133 10.80 19.06 12.73
N ASN A 134 9.66 18.35 12.74
CA ASN A 134 8.87 18.06 13.93
C ASN A 134 8.60 19.32 14.77
N ALA A 135 8.31 20.45 14.11
CA ALA A 135 7.97 21.71 14.78
C ALA A 135 6.59 21.62 15.45
N PHE A 136 5.70 20.82 14.89
CA PHE A 136 4.36 20.60 15.42
C PHE A 136 4.05 19.11 15.59
N ASN A 137 3.37 18.76 16.67
CA ASN A 137 2.97 17.38 16.96
C ASN A 137 1.79 16.90 16.09
N SER A 138 1.02 17.82 15.51
CA SER A 138 -0.16 17.49 14.71
C SER A 138 -0.58 18.60 13.74
N TYR A 139 -1.26 18.18 12.68
CA TYR A 139 -1.82 19.03 11.64
C TYR A 139 -3.32 18.72 11.48
N GLU A 140 -4.12 19.77 11.38
CA GLU A 140 -5.54 19.65 11.05
C GLU A 140 -5.69 19.30 9.56
N ASN A 141 -6.78 18.62 9.20
CA ASN A 141 -7.08 18.30 7.80
C ASN A 141 -7.11 19.58 6.94
N GLY A 142 -6.55 19.52 5.74
CA GLY A 142 -6.46 20.68 4.84
C GLY A 142 -5.41 21.72 5.25
N THR A 143 -4.45 21.37 6.12
CA THR A 143 -3.37 22.26 6.56
C THR A 143 -2.02 21.84 5.99
N PHE A 144 -1.20 22.81 5.61
CA PHE A 144 0.17 22.64 5.15
C PHE A 144 1.15 23.14 6.20
N GLY A 145 2.30 22.47 6.33
CA GLY A 145 3.49 23.02 6.96
C GLY A 145 4.25 23.88 5.96
N VAL A 146 4.62 25.09 6.36
CA VAL A 146 5.42 26.03 5.57
C VAL A 146 6.69 26.35 6.34
N SER A 147 7.83 26.30 5.67
CA SER A 147 9.14 26.66 6.22
C SER A 147 9.80 27.73 5.37
N LEU A 148 10.10 28.88 5.98
CA LEU A 148 10.92 29.94 5.38
C LEU A 148 12.33 29.83 5.92
N SER A 149 13.31 29.59 5.04
CA SER A 149 14.69 29.30 5.42
C SER A 149 15.65 30.36 4.90
N ALA A 150 16.72 30.63 5.65
CA ALA A 150 17.85 31.41 5.18
C ALA A 150 19.18 30.89 5.74
N LEU A 151 20.25 31.03 4.96
CA LEU A 151 21.62 30.70 5.35
C LEU A 151 22.61 31.60 4.60
N ALA A 152 23.60 32.15 5.29
CA ALA A 152 24.66 32.95 4.69
C ALA A 152 25.98 32.19 4.63
N GLN A 153 26.85 32.49 3.67
CA GLN A 153 28.24 32.05 3.65
C GLN A 153 29.14 33.16 4.18
N GLN A 154 30.16 32.82 4.97
CA GLN A 154 31.18 33.79 5.38
C GLN A 154 31.96 34.34 4.17
N TYR A 155 32.38 35.60 4.24
CA TYR A 155 33.26 36.21 3.24
C TYR A 155 34.70 36.23 3.77
N ASN A 156 35.64 35.65 3.01
CA ASN A 156 37.06 35.61 3.37
C ASN A 156 37.83 36.71 2.61
N ILE A 157 38.38 37.70 3.33
CA ILE A 157 39.33 38.66 2.76
C ILE A 157 40.75 38.17 2.99
N PHE A 158 41.43 37.80 1.92
CA PHE A 158 42.83 37.42 1.94
C PHE A 158 43.74 38.64 2.19
N ASN A 159 44.44 38.65 3.32
CA ASN A 159 45.52 39.63 3.58
C ASN A 159 46.92 39.10 3.19
N GLY A 160 47.03 37.86 2.71
CA GLY A 160 48.26 37.30 2.14
C GLY A 160 49.27 36.72 3.13
N GLU A 161 48.98 36.66 4.43
CA GLU A 161 49.85 35.98 5.40
C GLU A 161 49.70 34.45 5.26
N LYS A 162 50.79 33.69 5.43
CA LYS A 162 50.80 32.22 5.33
C LYS A 162 51.28 31.63 6.64
N VAL A 163 50.55 30.65 7.16
CA VAL A 163 50.94 29.83 8.31
C VAL A 163 51.40 28.47 7.79
N ASP A 164 52.66 28.13 8.06
CA ASP A 164 53.20 26.81 7.77
C ASP A 164 52.62 25.78 8.74
N ILE A 165 52.00 24.72 8.21
CA ILE A 165 51.35 23.71 9.04
C ILE A 165 52.39 22.69 9.49
N PRO A 166 52.57 22.46 10.79
CA PRO A 166 53.45 21.40 11.25
C PRO A 166 52.83 20.02 11.03
N ALA A 167 53.67 19.07 10.64
CA ALA A 167 53.31 17.66 10.49
C ALA A 167 53.71 16.84 11.71
N ASP A 168 52.90 15.82 11.99
CA ASP A 168 53.19 14.74 12.93
C ASP A 168 53.32 13.45 12.12
N VAL A 169 54.55 13.00 11.90
CA VAL A 169 54.85 11.88 11.01
C VAL A 169 55.23 10.64 11.82
N VAL A 170 54.52 9.54 11.67
CA VAL A 170 54.89 8.25 12.28
C VAL A 170 55.40 7.30 11.20
N PHE A 171 56.67 6.88 11.34
CA PHE A 171 57.23 5.79 10.55
C PHE A 171 56.88 4.46 11.19
N ILE A 172 56.27 3.56 10.42
CA ILE A 172 56.02 2.18 10.80
C ILE A 172 57.04 1.32 10.07
N MET A 173 57.97 0.74 10.81
CA MET A 173 59.13 0.00 10.29
C MET A 173 58.93 -1.50 10.48
N ASP A 174 58.86 -2.22 9.38
CA ASP A 174 58.91 -3.68 9.38
C ASP A 174 60.32 -4.16 9.70
N THR A 175 60.43 -4.88 10.81
CA THR A 175 61.68 -5.46 11.34
C THR A 175 61.70 -6.99 11.28
N SER A 176 60.78 -7.57 10.51
CA SER A 176 60.65 -9.01 10.29
C SER A 176 61.93 -9.67 9.77
N GLY A 177 62.00 -10.99 9.91
CA GLY A 177 63.14 -11.78 9.43
C GLY A 177 63.39 -11.64 7.93
N SER A 178 62.35 -11.45 7.10
CA SER A 178 62.48 -11.25 5.65
C SER A 178 63.15 -9.92 5.32
N MET A 179 62.86 -8.86 6.07
CA MET A 179 63.55 -7.57 5.93
C MET A 179 65.04 -7.65 6.27
N LYS A 180 65.43 -8.52 7.22
CA LYS A 180 66.84 -8.74 7.59
C LYS A 180 67.59 -9.67 6.65
N ALA A 181 66.92 -10.70 6.12
CA ALA A 181 67.56 -11.73 5.33
C ALA A 181 67.74 -11.32 3.86
N ASN A 182 66.74 -10.62 3.30
CA ASN A 182 66.74 -10.26 1.88
C ASN A 182 67.62 -9.02 1.61
N LYS A 183 68.37 -9.07 0.51
CA LYS A 183 69.33 -8.03 0.13
C LYS A 183 69.00 -7.39 -1.21
N VAL A 184 69.36 -6.11 -1.35
CA VAL A 184 69.47 -5.40 -2.63
C VAL A 184 70.95 -5.08 -2.82
N GLY A 185 71.60 -5.79 -3.74
CA GLY A 185 73.06 -5.83 -3.79
C GLY A 185 73.63 -6.54 -2.56
N GLU A 186 74.54 -5.89 -1.83
CA GLU A 186 75.18 -6.45 -0.62
C GLU A 186 74.48 -6.09 0.69
N VAL A 187 73.54 -5.14 0.64
CA VAL A 187 72.90 -4.48 1.79
C VAL A 187 71.50 -5.07 2.04
N THR A 188 71.14 -5.30 3.30
CA THR A 188 69.81 -5.87 3.64
C THR A 188 68.71 -4.82 3.45
N ARG A 189 67.46 -5.25 3.21
CA ARG A 189 66.31 -4.32 3.10
C ARG A 189 66.13 -3.50 4.39
N ALA A 190 66.34 -4.11 5.55
CA ALA A 190 66.30 -3.44 6.84
C ALA A 190 67.39 -2.36 6.98
N GLU A 191 68.61 -2.63 6.53
CA GLU A 191 69.71 -1.65 6.54
C GLU A 191 69.41 -0.48 5.58
N ILE A 192 68.91 -0.75 4.38
CA ILE A 192 68.48 0.28 3.40
C ILE A 192 67.39 1.18 4.00
N MET A 193 66.39 0.58 4.66
CA MET A 193 65.31 1.31 5.35
C MET A 193 65.87 2.25 6.42
N VAL A 194 66.74 1.76 7.31
CA VAL A 194 67.33 2.57 8.39
C VAL A 194 68.21 3.69 7.84
N ASN A 195 69.05 3.39 6.84
CA ASN A 195 69.91 4.39 6.22
C ASN A 195 69.11 5.50 5.54
N SER A 196 67.99 5.16 4.88
CA SER A 196 67.14 6.12 4.16
C SER A 196 66.20 6.93 5.07
N ILE A 197 65.79 6.38 6.22
CA ILE A 197 64.97 7.12 7.20
C ILE A 197 65.76 8.29 7.84
N ASN A 198 67.07 8.13 8.05
CA ASN A 198 67.92 9.19 8.63
C ASN A 198 67.84 10.54 7.88
N PRO A 199 68.12 10.62 6.56
CA PRO A 199 67.96 11.85 5.79
C PRO A 199 66.50 12.32 5.72
N ALA A 200 65.51 11.41 5.68
CA ALA A 200 64.09 11.75 5.70
C ALA A 200 63.68 12.47 7.00
N ILE A 201 64.05 11.94 8.17
CA ILE A 201 63.84 12.59 9.48
C ILE A 201 64.46 13.98 9.47
N ARG A 202 65.72 14.11 9.03
CA ARG A 202 66.41 15.40 8.98
C ARG A 202 65.65 16.42 8.11
N GLN A 203 65.17 15.99 6.94
CA GLN A 203 64.44 16.87 6.03
C GLN A 203 63.10 17.30 6.62
N ILE A 204 62.33 16.37 7.19
CA ILE A 204 61.08 16.68 7.90
C ILE A 204 61.34 17.68 9.03
N MET A 205 62.39 17.49 9.84
CA MET A 205 62.74 18.38 10.95
C MET A 205 63.20 19.77 10.49
N THR A 206 63.76 19.87 9.27
CA THR A 206 64.25 21.12 8.67
C THR A 206 63.12 21.93 8.04
N LEU A 207 62.12 21.26 7.44
CA LEU A 207 61.01 21.92 6.75
C LEU A 207 60.16 22.80 7.66
N ASN A 208 59.94 22.36 8.90
CA ASN A 208 59.25 23.16 9.91
C ASN A 208 59.82 22.83 11.30
N PRO A 209 60.26 23.83 12.08
CA PRO A 209 60.83 23.62 13.41
C PRO A 209 59.83 23.02 14.42
N ASN A 210 58.54 22.99 14.08
CA ASN A 210 57.49 22.41 14.91
C ASN A 210 57.08 21.00 14.44
N ASN A 211 57.67 20.46 13.38
CA ASN A 211 57.41 19.07 12.99
C ASN A 211 57.83 18.10 14.09
N ARG A 212 57.07 17.02 14.21
CA ARG A 212 57.36 15.89 15.12
C ARG A 212 57.41 14.60 14.32
N ILE A 213 58.24 13.67 14.77
CA ILE A 213 58.25 12.32 14.24
C ILE A 213 58.09 11.31 15.38
N GLY A 214 57.48 10.18 15.06
CA GLY A 214 57.46 8.99 15.90
C GLY A 214 57.90 7.78 15.07
N ILE A 215 58.35 6.73 15.75
CA ILE A 215 58.75 5.47 15.09
C ILE A 215 58.13 4.30 15.83
N VAL A 216 57.46 3.44 15.06
CA VAL A 216 56.91 2.16 15.51
C VAL A 216 57.65 1.05 14.77
N ASN A 217 58.16 0.07 15.50
CA ASN A 217 58.74 -1.14 14.90
C ASN A 217 57.74 -2.29 15.03
N PHE A 218 57.65 -3.16 14.03
CA PHE A 218 56.85 -4.37 14.10
C PHE A 218 57.52 -5.61 13.48
N SER A 219 57.11 -6.78 13.97
CA SER A 219 57.47 -8.15 13.56
C SER A 219 56.24 -9.04 13.85
N ASP A 220 56.37 -10.13 14.60
CA ASP A 220 55.27 -10.87 15.27
C ASP A 220 54.48 -10.04 16.30
N GLY A 221 55.01 -8.91 16.76
CA GLY A 221 54.32 -7.90 17.57
C GLY A 221 54.73 -6.49 17.14
N ALA A 222 54.34 -5.46 17.89
CA ALA A 222 54.75 -4.07 17.60
C ALA A 222 55.07 -3.31 18.89
N SER A 223 55.91 -2.27 18.75
CA SER A 223 56.33 -1.42 19.87
C SER A 223 56.69 -0.01 19.40
N ASN A 224 56.53 0.97 20.29
CA ASN A 224 56.99 2.34 20.06
C ASN A 224 58.50 2.41 20.25
N PHE A 225 59.24 2.67 19.17
CA PHE A 225 60.69 2.87 19.19
C PHE A 225 61.05 4.32 19.56
N LEU A 226 60.41 5.29 18.89
CA LEU A 226 60.45 6.71 19.29
C LEU A 226 59.04 7.22 19.51
N ALA A 227 58.81 7.90 20.62
CA ALA A 227 57.57 8.63 20.85
C ALA A 227 57.43 9.78 19.83
N LEU A 228 56.22 10.30 19.68
CA LEU A 228 55.96 11.41 18.79
C LEU A 228 56.52 12.72 19.38
N ASP A 229 57.71 13.13 18.94
CA ASP A 229 58.38 14.34 19.40
C ASP A 229 59.31 14.94 18.32
N ARG A 230 59.89 16.10 18.61
CA ARG A 230 60.98 16.68 17.85
C ARG A 230 62.31 16.12 18.34
N TYR A 231 63.14 15.67 17.40
CA TYR A 231 64.44 15.10 17.72
C TYR A 231 65.60 15.86 17.08
N THR A 232 66.72 15.94 17.80
CA THR A 232 68.00 16.43 17.31
C THR A 232 69.10 15.41 17.59
N THR A 233 70.14 15.38 16.75
CA THR A 233 71.27 14.47 16.90
C THR A 233 72.58 15.25 16.93
N GLY A 234 73.53 14.78 17.75
CA GLY A 234 74.91 15.28 17.80
C GLY A 234 75.89 14.44 16.99
N ASP A 235 75.41 13.40 16.30
CA ASP A 235 76.22 12.54 15.45
C ASP A 235 76.88 13.34 14.31
N VAL A 236 78.15 13.04 14.02
CA VAL A 236 78.95 13.76 13.02
C VAL A 236 78.41 13.64 11.60
N ASN A 237 77.64 12.59 11.32
CA ASN A 237 76.98 12.35 10.04
C ASN A 237 75.50 12.75 10.04
N ASN A 238 75.02 13.39 11.12
CA ASN A 238 73.62 13.73 11.36
C ASN A 238 72.67 12.52 11.29
N LYS A 239 73.14 11.33 11.71
CA LYS A 239 72.29 10.15 11.84
C LYS A 239 71.51 10.20 13.17
N TYR A 240 70.29 9.70 13.14
CA TYR A 240 69.42 9.48 14.29
C TYR A 240 69.42 8.00 14.70
N LEU A 241 69.39 7.13 13.70
CA LEU A 241 69.32 5.69 13.82
C LEU A 241 70.58 5.04 13.22
N TRP A 242 70.94 3.89 13.77
CA TRP A 242 72.04 3.04 13.33
C TRP A 242 71.56 1.60 13.16
N TYR A 243 71.98 0.94 12.08
CA TYR A 243 71.78 -0.49 11.87
C TYR A 243 73.06 -1.24 12.25
N THR A 244 72.99 -2.14 13.23
CA THR A 244 74.17 -2.84 13.76
C THR A 244 74.60 -3.99 12.85
N GLU A 245 75.86 -4.43 12.99
CA GLU A 245 76.36 -5.65 12.32
C GLU A 245 75.60 -6.92 12.72
N TYR A 246 74.87 -6.89 13.84
CA TYR A 246 74.00 -7.97 14.34
C TYR A 246 72.56 -7.88 13.81
N GLY A 247 72.27 -6.91 12.95
CA GLY A 247 70.95 -6.73 12.35
C GLY A 247 69.91 -6.12 13.30
N GLU A 248 70.36 -5.24 14.19
CA GLU A 248 69.53 -4.53 15.17
C GLU A 248 69.42 -3.03 14.80
N ILE A 249 68.34 -2.39 15.23
CA ILE A 249 68.09 -0.96 15.01
C ILE A 249 68.27 -0.24 16.34
N GLU A 250 69.20 0.71 16.40
CA GLU A 250 69.53 1.48 17.61
C GLU A 250 69.53 2.98 17.31
N THR A 251 69.49 3.81 18.36
CA THR A 251 69.87 5.22 18.23
C THR A 251 71.39 5.35 18.10
N VAL A 252 71.87 6.43 17.49
CA VAL A 252 73.31 6.71 17.34
C VAL A 252 74.07 6.73 18.67
N GLU A 253 75.39 6.48 18.61
CA GLU A 253 76.28 6.55 19.76
C GLU A 253 76.22 7.94 20.43
N GLY A 254 76.00 7.98 21.74
CA GLY A 254 75.78 9.22 22.50
C GLY A 254 74.31 9.68 22.55
N GLY A 255 73.41 9.02 21.82
CA GLY A 255 71.96 9.22 21.87
C GLY A 255 71.45 10.42 21.06
N ILE A 256 70.13 10.47 20.88
CA ILE A 256 69.43 11.63 20.30
C ILE A 256 68.77 12.46 21.41
N LYS A 257 68.44 13.73 21.14
CA LYS A 257 67.77 14.60 22.11
C LYS A 257 66.35 14.91 21.67
N ASP A 258 65.40 14.80 22.60
CA ASP A 258 64.01 15.20 22.39
C ASP A 258 63.80 16.73 22.47
N SER A 259 62.54 17.18 22.39
CA SER A 259 62.21 18.61 22.44
C SER A 259 62.53 19.27 23.80
N LYS A 260 62.64 18.49 24.87
CA LYS A 260 63.01 18.93 26.22
C LYS A 260 64.53 18.89 26.45
N GLY A 261 65.30 18.43 25.46
CA GLY A 261 66.74 18.24 25.55
C GLY A 261 67.14 16.98 26.34
N GLN A 262 66.20 16.10 26.67
CA GLN A 262 66.48 14.82 27.30
C GLN A 262 67.17 13.92 26.29
N VAL A 263 68.31 13.34 26.70
CA VAL A 263 69.05 12.41 25.86
C VAL A 263 68.37 11.05 25.90
N ILE A 264 67.87 10.61 24.75
CA ILE A 264 67.37 9.27 24.48
C ILE A 264 68.56 8.42 24.06
N GLN A 265 69.14 7.76 25.05
CA GLN A 265 70.21 6.78 24.87
C GLN A 265 69.63 5.44 24.43
N ARG A 266 70.47 4.66 23.73
CA ARG A 266 70.34 3.25 23.34
C ARG A 266 69.10 2.57 23.95
N SER A 267 67.94 2.78 23.32
CA SER A 267 66.74 2.06 23.68
C SER A 267 66.95 0.64 23.18
N THR A 268 67.44 -0.24 24.04
CA THR A 268 67.10 -1.64 23.93
C THR A 268 65.57 -1.66 24.07
N VAL A 269 64.84 -1.53 22.96
CA VAL A 269 63.48 -2.08 22.92
C VAL A 269 63.68 -3.48 23.46
N ASN A 270 63.05 -3.78 24.59
CA ASN A 270 63.35 -4.91 25.44
C ASN A 270 63.64 -6.13 24.57
N GLN A 271 64.91 -6.36 24.21
CA GLN A 271 65.19 -7.23 23.06
C GLN A 271 64.81 -8.67 23.40
N SER A 272 64.61 -8.96 24.69
CA SER A 272 63.98 -10.17 25.20
C SER A 272 62.52 -10.37 24.77
N GLU A 273 61.72 -9.32 24.61
CA GLU A 273 60.34 -9.37 24.07
C GLU A 273 60.32 -9.55 22.54
N LEU A 274 61.46 -9.33 21.91
CA LEU A 274 61.67 -9.27 20.48
C LEU A 274 62.72 -10.32 20.00
N ARG A 275 63.14 -11.26 20.85
CA ARG A 275 64.25 -12.18 20.53
C ARG A 275 63.86 -13.38 19.67
N ASN A 276 62.57 -13.49 19.34
CA ASN A 276 61.98 -14.65 18.63
C ASN A 276 61.37 -14.28 17.26
N TRP A 277 61.85 -13.21 16.61
CA TRP A 277 61.28 -12.65 15.36
C TRP A 277 61.15 -13.67 14.21
N SER A 278 59.99 -14.28 14.09
CA SER A 278 59.54 -14.97 12.88
C SER A 278 58.13 -14.50 12.53
N GLY A 279 58.01 -13.44 11.71
CA GLY A 279 56.74 -13.02 11.11
C GLY A 279 56.51 -11.52 10.97
N THR A 280 55.35 -11.17 10.45
CA THR A 280 54.94 -9.84 9.96
C THR A 280 53.49 -9.55 10.37
N TYR A 281 53.30 -8.86 11.50
CA TYR A 281 52.00 -8.47 12.07
C TYR A 281 51.71 -7.00 11.78
N THR A 282 51.53 -6.69 10.50
CA THR A 282 51.38 -5.31 9.98
C THR A 282 50.27 -4.53 10.69
N GLN A 283 49.17 -5.18 11.05
CA GLN A 283 48.08 -4.56 11.82
C GLN A 283 48.56 -3.97 13.15
N ALA A 284 49.41 -4.68 13.88
CA ALA A 284 49.90 -4.21 15.17
C ALA A 284 50.74 -2.94 14.98
N GLY A 285 51.59 -2.88 13.96
CA GLY A 285 52.35 -1.67 13.61
C GLY A 285 51.44 -0.46 13.34
N ILE A 286 50.38 -0.68 12.56
CA ILE A 286 49.37 0.36 12.26
C ILE A 286 48.63 0.81 13.52
N ALA A 287 48.21 -0.14 14.36
CA ALA A 287 47.49 0.15 15.61
C ALA A 287 48.34 0.91 16.62
N TYR A 288 49.64 0.60 16.73
CA TYR A 288 50.58 1.35 17.57
C TYR A 288 50.79 2.77 17.04
N ALA A 289 50.89 2.96 15.72
CA ALA A 289 50.99 4.29 15.14
C ALA A 289 49.72 5.13 15.39
N ASN A 290 48.55 4.51 15.24
CA ASN A 290 47.27 5.12 15.62
C ASN A 290 47.26 5.53 17.08
N ASN A 291 47.62 4.63 18.00
CA ASN A 291 47.66 4.94 19.43
C ASN A 291 48.63 6.07 19.75
N MET A 292 49.80 6.10 19.12
CA MET A 292 50.78 7.18 19.29
C MET A 292 50.21 8.53 18.84
N LEU A 293 49.49 8.56 17.71
CA LEU A 293 48.87 9.77 17.19
C LEU A 293 47.64 10.21 17.99
N GLN A 294 46.80 9.28 18.47
CA GLN A 294 45.59 9.56 19.24
C GLN A 294 45.86 9.93 20.71
N GLN A 295 46.87 9.33 21.34
CA GLN A 295 47.23 9.67 22.73
C GLN A 295 47.83 11.08 22.85
N ASN A 296 48.27 11.65 21.74
CA ASN A 296 48.80 13.00 21.69
C ASN A 296 47.65 14.03 21.72
N ALA A 297 47.47 14.69 22.87
CA ALA A 297 46.45 15.72 23.05
C ALA A 297 46.73 17.02 22.25
N ASN A 298 47.99 17.26 21.84
CA ASN A 298 48.36 18.49 21.15
C ASN A 298 48.25 18.32 19.63
N THR A 299 47.03 18.42 19.09
CA THR A 299 46.75 18.31 17.65
C THR A 299 46.73 19.66 16.93
N THR A 300 47.07 20.74 17.63
CA THR A 300 47.07 22.11 17.09
C THR A 300 48.46 22.72 17.16
N TYR A 301 48.66 23.79 16.41
CA TYR A 301 49.84 24.64 16.50
C TYR A 301 49.40 26.09 16.42
N THR A 302 49.93 26.92 17.32
CA THR A 302 49.72 28.38 17.30
C THR A 302 51.04 29.04 16.95
N ASP A 303 51.05 29.85 15.88
CA ASP A 303 52.24 30.58 15.45
C ASP A 303 52.54 31.80 16.34
N SER A 304 53.62 32.52 16.04
CA SER A 304 54.03 33.72 16.80
C SER A 304 53.04 34.88 16.72
N ASN A 305 52.15 34.88 15.71
CA ASN A 305 51.13 35.90 15.51
C ASN A 305 49.81 35.54 16.21
N GLY A 306 49.73 34.37 16.85
CA GLY A 306 48.55 33.89 17.56
C GLY A 306 47.57 33.10 16.68
N TYR A 307 47.96 32.73 15.45
CA TYR A 307 47.11 31.96 14.55
C TYR A 307 47.19 30.46 14.83
N THR A 308 46.05 29.83 15.11
CA THR A 308 45.96 28.41 15.40
C THR A 308 45.55 27.58 14.18
N VAL A 309 46.38 26.60 13.81
CA VAL A 309 46.14 25.60 12.76
C VAL A 309 46.12 24.18 13.33
N LYS A 310 45.46 23.24 12.65
CA LYS A 310 45.52 21.80 12.95
C LYS A 310 46.79 21.22 12.33
N ARG A 311 47.51 20.40 13.09
CA ARG A 311 48.68 19.68 12.57
C ARG A 311 48.26 18.65 11.52
N LYS A 312 49.14 18.34 10.58
CA LYS A 312 48.91 17.29 9.57
C LYS A 312 49.42 15.94 10.11
N PRO A 313 48.53 14.99 10.50
CA PRO A 313 48.98 13.66 10.89
C PRO A 313 49.34 12.85 9.64
N VAL A 314 50.47 12.15 9.70
CA VAL A 314 50.99 11.35 8.59
C VAL A 314 51.50 10.02 9.10
N VAL A 315 51.14 8.94 8.42
CA VAL A 315 51.66 7.59 8.65
C VAL A 315 52.42 7.14 7.41
N ILE A 316 53.64 6.62 7.60
CA ILE A 316 54.46 6.05 6.52
C ILE A 316 54.82 4.62 6.90
N LEU A 317 54.24 3.64 6.21
CA LEU A 317 54.46 2.22 6.44
C LEU A 317 55.51 1.65 5.48
N LEU A 318 56.56 1.06 6.01
CA LEU A 318 57.61 0.37 5.26
C LEU A 318 57.56 -1.11 5.58
N SER A 319 57.31 -1.96 4.58
CA SER A 319 57.20 -3.42 4.75
C SER A 319 57.51 -4.15 3.45
N ASP A 320 57.92 -5.42 3.51
CA ASP A 320 57.97 -6.29 2.33
C ASP A 320 56.66 -7.08 2.09
N GLY A 321 55.59 -6.71 2.83
CA GLY A 321 54.21 -6.75 2.35
C GLY A 321 53.44 -8.06 2.54
N GLU A 322 53.99 -9.07 3.21
CA GLU A 322 53.27 -10.32 3.50
C GLU A 322 52.86 -10.40 4.98
N PRO A 323 51.59 -10.11 5.34
CA PRO A 323 51.13 -10.35 6.70
C PRO A 323 51.11 -11.85 7.03
N THR A 324 51.77 -12.24 8.12
CA THR A 324 51.76 -13.62 8.64
C THR A 324 50.95 -13.74 9.94
N TYR A 325 50.42 -12.63 10.42
CA TYR A 325 49.56 -12.53 11.59
C TYR A 325 48.40 -11.56 11.33
N CYS A 326 47.26 -11.80 11.99
CA CYS A 326 46.15 -10.85 12.03
C CYS A 326 45.37 -10.96 13.34
N THR A 327 44.52 -9.98 13.59
CA THR A 327 43.30 -10.16 14.39
C THR A 327 42.07 -10.05 13.49
N SER A 328 40.96 -10.64 13.94
CA SER A 328 39.64 -10.41 13.34
C SER A 328 38.95 -9.17 13.91
N ASN A 329 39.40 -8.68 15.07
CA ASN A 329 38.88 -7.47 15.69
C ASN A 329 39.60 -6.23 15.13
N TYR A 330 39.36 -5.92 13.86
CA TYR A 330 40.14 -4.94 13.09
C TYR A 330 40.15 -3.50 13.66
N ASN A 331 39.19 -3.16 14.50
CA ASN A 331 39.09 -1.84 15.15
C ASN A 331 39.75 -1.78 16.54
N ASP A 332 40.14 -2.93 17.11
CA ASP A 332 40.83 -3.03 18.39
C ASP A 332 41.90 -4.14 18.32
N VAL A 333 42.90 -3.88 17.47
CA VAL A 333 43.94 -4.85 17.11
C VAL A 333 44.76 -5.31 18.31
N LEU A 334 45.07 -4.40 19.23
CA LEU A 334 45.99 -4.69 20.33
C LEU A 334 45.38 -5.57 21.44
N ASN A 335 44.06 -5.57 21.56
CA ASN A 335 43.33 -6.42 22.52
C ASN A 335 42.58 -7.57 21.82
N GLY A 336 42.58 -7.59 20.49
CA GLY A 336 41.89 -8.57 19.68
C GLY A 336 42.52 -9.96 19.73
N PRO A 337 41.75 -11.02 19.38
CA PRO A 337 42.28 -12.38 19.28
C PRO A 337 43.37 -12.47 18.21
N HIS A 338 44.45 -13.17 18.51
CA HIS A 338 45.61 -13.30 17.63
C HIS A 338 45.52 -14.56 16.75
N TYR A 339 45.77 -14.40 15.45
CA TYR A 339 45.75 -15.47 14.45
C TYR A 339 47.02 -15.45 13.60
N GLY A 340 47.42 -16.63 13.12
CA GLY A 340 48.66 -16.82 12.35
C GLY A 340 49.79 -17.39 13.20
N ASN A 341 50.82 -17.91 12.53
CA ASN A 341 51.93 -18.62 13.17
C ASN A 341 53.32 -18.10 12.77
N GLY A 342 53.37 -16.99 12.01
CA GLY A 342 54.64 -16.38 11.62
C GLY A 342 55.35 -17.03 10.43
N TYR A 343 54.79 -18.12 9.87
CA TYR A 343 55.36 -18.85 8.74
C TYR A 343 54.51 -18.72 7.47
N SER A 344 55.19 -18.67 6.34
CA SER A 344 54.66 -18.51 4.98
C SER A 344 54.51 -19.85 4.22
N ALA A 345 54.46 -21.01 4.88
CA ALA A 345 54.71 -22.29 4.20
C ALA A 345 53.78 -23.46 4.61
N THR A 346 52.54 -23.49 4.11
CA THR A 346 51.87 -24.77 3.80
C THR A 346 51.04 -24.68 2.50
N PRO A 347 50.96 -25.72 1.64
CA PRO A 347 50.25 -25.70 0.35
C PRO A 347 48.71 -25.57 0.42
N SER A 348 48.14 -25.34 1.60
CA SER A 348 46.69 -25.27 1.86
C SER A 348 46.25 -23.89 2.39
N ASN A 349 47.03 -22.84 2.15
CA ASN A 349 46.98 -21.58 2.91
C ASN A 349 45.79 -20.68 2.52
N ASN A 350 44.87 -20.52 3.46
CA ASN A 350 43.85 -19.49 3.42
C ASN A 350 44.36 -18.17 4.03
N GLN A 351 45.51 -17.66 3.55
CA GLN A 351 46.15 -16.47 4.14
C GLN A 351 45.57 -15.14 3.63
N GLY A 352 44.64 -15.18 2.67
CA GLY A 352 43.97 -13.98 2.16
C GLY A 352 43.21 -13.22 3.26
N VAL A 353 42.77 -13.92 4.29
CA VAL A 353 42.12 -13.32 5.48
C VAL A 353 43.06 -12.44 6.31
N LEU A 354 44.38 -12.71 6.29
CA LEU A 354 45.37 -11.91 7.02
C LEU A 354 45.53 -10.53 6.36
N GLY A 355 45.65 -10.51 5.03
CA GLY A 355 45.67 -9.29 4.23
C GLY A 355 44.35 -8.52 4.31
N TYR A 356 43.21 -9.22 4.25
CA TYR A 356 41.87 -8.63 4.40
C TYR A 356 41.75 -7.80 5.68
N TYR A 357 42.03 -8.39 6.84
CA TYR A 357 41.91 -7.66 8.10
C TYR A 357 42.97 -6.55 8.24
N THR A 358 44.12 -6.68 7.57
CA THR A 358 45.15 -5.61 7.54
C THR A 358 44.60 -4.37 6.84
N ILE A 359 43.94 -4.56 5.69
CA ILE A 359 43.26 -3.48 4.95
C ILE A 359 42.13 -2.86 5.79
N LEU A 360 41.32 -3.68 6.47
CA LEU A 360 40.24 -3.16 7.32
C LEU A 360 40.77 -2.30 8.47
N SER A 361 41.82 -2.78 9.15
CA SER A 361 42.44 -2.08 10.28
C SER A 361 43.06 -0.75 9.82
N ALA A 362 43.73 -0.75 8.67
CA ALA A 362 44.32 0.44 8.09
C ALA A 362 43.28 1.52 7.74
N ASN A 363 42.16 1.14 7.10
CA ASN A 363 41.06 2.06 6.80
C ASN A 363 40.43 2.63 8.08
N TYR A 364 40.20 1.76 9.08
CA TYR A 364 39.64 2.18 10.35
C TYR A 364 40.53 3.22 11.05
N TYR A 365 41.80 2.88 11.25
CA TYR A 365 42.72 3.74 11.99
C TYR A 365 43.07 5.02 11.24
N LYS A 366 43.11 5.03 9.90
CA LYS A 366 43.20 6.28 9.12
C LYS A 366 42.05 7.23 9.46
N GLY A 367 40.82 6.72 9.48
CA GLY A 367 39.63 7.51 9.85
C GLY A 367 39.71 8.04 11.29
N GLU A 368 40.14 7.21 12.24
CA GLU A 368 40.26 7.60 13.64
C GLU A 368 41.33 8.69 13.87
N ILE A 369 42.49 8.56 13.23
CA ILE A 369 43.54 9.60 13.25
C ILE A 369 42.96 10.90 12.68
N GLY A 370 42.27 10.84 11.55
CA GLY A 370 41.67 12.03 10.94
C GLY A 370 40.65 12.73 11.85
N ARG A 371 39.78 11.96 12.51
CA ARG A 371 38.82 12.48 13.49
C ARG A 371 39.50 13.14 14.68
N HIS A 372 40.54 12.52 15.24
CA HIS A 372 41.28 13.05 16.39
C HIS A 372 41.96 14.39 16.10
N TYR A 373 42.56 14.52 14.92
CA TYR A 373 43.20 15.77 14.49
C TYR A 373 42.20 16.79 13.95
N GLY A 374 40.98 16.37 13.61
CA GLY A 374 39.97 17.19 12.94
C GLY A 374 40.42 17.61 11.54
N ARG A 375 41.12 16.72 10.83
CA ARG A 375 41.69 16.91 9.49
C ARG A 375 42.12 15.57 8.90
N ASP A 376 42.07 15.42 7.58
CA ASP A 376 42.53 14.23 6.86
C ASP A 376 43.98 13.83 7.21
N SER A 377 44.18 12.53 7.43
CA SER A 377 45.50 11.95 7.70
C SER A 377 46.14 11.41 6.45
N GLY A 378 47.39 11.79 6.19
CA GLY A 378 48.19 11.19 5.13
C GLY A 378 48.60 9.76 5.50
N PHE A 379 48.43 8.81 4.59
CA PHE A 379 48.87 7.43 4.80
C PHE A 379 49.63 6.97 3.57
N TYR A 380 50.89 6.62 3.72
CA TYR A 380 51.78 6.24 2.63
C TYR A 380 52.33 4.85 2.87
N THR A 381 52.44 4.04 1.83
CA THR A 381 53.01 2.68 1.93
C THR A 381 54.20 2.51 1.01
N ILE A 382 55.21 1.79 1.49
CA ILE A 382 56.45 1.50 0.77
C ILE A 382 56.68 -0.02 0.85
N GLY A 383 56.47 -0.68 -0.28
CA GLY A 383 56.66 -2.11 -0.49
C GLY A 383 58.08 -2.46 -0.89
N MET A 384 58.90 -2.86 0.09
CA MET A 384 60.32 -3.15 -0.08
C MET A 384 60.53 -4.49 -0.78
N GLY A 385 60.91 -4.43 -2.06
CA GLY A 385 61.22 -5.60 -2.87
C GLY A 385 60.02 -6.43 -3.30
N ILE A 386 58.87 -5.76 -3.42
CA ILE A 386 57.65 -6.21 -4.10
C ILE A 386 57.69 -5.63 -5.52
N ASN A 387 57.39 -6.42 -6.55
CA ASN A 387 57.40 -5.93 -7.93
C ASN A 387 56.31 -4.86 -8.18
N GLU A 388 56.68 -3.80 -8.89
CA GLU A 388 55.80 -2.67 -9.23
C GLU A 388 54.57 -3.10 -10.02
N THR A 389 54.67 -4.13 -10.85
CA THR A 389 53.54 -4.66 -11.63
C THR A 389 52.68 -5.63 -10.81
N GLY A 390 53.17 -6.12 -9.66
CA GLY A 390 52.61 -7.28 -8.97
C GLY A 390 52.90 -8.62 -9.65
N GLU A 391 53.52 -8.64 -10.84
CA GLU A 391 53.87 -9.86 -11.56
C GLU A 391 55.19 -10.43 -11.02
N GLY A 392 55.11 -11.45 -10.17
CA GLY A 392 56.29 -12.07 -9.55
C GLY A 392 56.03 -13.50 -9.09
N SER A 393 57.03 -14.37 -9.25
CA SER A 393 56.97 -15.75 -8.74
C SER A 393 57.33 -15.78 -7.26
N ALA A 394 56.59 -16.60 -6.50
CA ALA A 394 56.94 -17.07 -5.16
C ALA A 394 58.46 -17.31 -5.03
N THR A 395 59.17 -16.41 -4.35
CA THR A 395 60.58 -16.62 -4.02
C THR A 395 60.69 -17.80 -3.06
N SER A 396 61.72 -18.63 -3.19
CA SER A 396 61.94 -19.81 -2.32
C SER A 396 61.81 -19.45 -0.83
N GLY A 397 60.68 -19.80 -0.22
CA GLY A 397 60.34 -19.48 1.18
C GLY A 397 59.05 -18.66 1.38
N SER A 398 58.43 -18.08 0.35
CA SER A 398 57.13 -17.39 0.41
C SER A 398 56.19 -18.02 -0.63
N ILE A 399 55.00 -18.45 -0.21
CA ILE A 399 53.99 -19.05 -1.10
C ILE A 399 53.01 -18.03 -1.68
N THR A 400 53.13 -16.75 -1.31
CA THR A 400 52.29 -15.65 -1.83
C THR A 400 53.06 -14.84 -2.87
N GLY A 401 52.38 -14.44 -3.95
CA GLY A 401 52.93 -13.61 -5.01
C GLY A 401 52.86 -12.12 -4.69
N ASP A 402 53.61 -11.34 -5.48
CA ASP A 402 53.77 -9.90 -5.28
C ASP A 402 52.45 -9.13 -5.51
N ASP A 403 51.51 -9.68 -6.25
CA ASP A 403 50.14 -9.17 -6.43
C ASP A 403 49.34 -9.13 -5.11
N TYR A 404 49.42 -10.17 -4.29
CA TYR A 404 48.82 -10.21 -2.96
C TYR A 404 49.46 -9.15 -2.06
N LYS A 405 50.79 -9.17 -1.96
CA LYS A 405 51.57 -8.27 -1.09
C LYS A 405 51.36 -6.80 -1.47
N ARG A 406 51.35 -6.52 -2.77
CA ARG A 406 51.03 -5.21 -3.33
C ARG A 406 49.62 -4.78 -2.96
N THR A 407 48.62 -5.64 -3.13
CA THR A 407 47.23 -5.29 -2.82
C THR A 407 47.02 -5.03 -1.33
N VAL A 408 47.76 -5.69 -0.42
CA VAL A 408 47.69 -5.40 1.01
C VAL A 408 48.13 -3.95 1.32
N LEU A 409 49.20 -3.48 0.66
CA LEU A 409 49.76 -2.14 0.85
C LEU A 409 49.07 -1.06 -0.01
N ASP A 410 48.42 -1.46 -1.10
CA ASP A 410 47.79 -0.59 -2.09
C ASP A 410 46.46 -1.20 -2.59
N PRO A 411 45.41 -1.25 -1.75
CA PRO A 411 44.15 -1.91 -2.08
C PRO A 411 43.25 -1.06 -3.01
N THR A 412 43.78 -0.68 -4.16
CA THR A 412 43.01 -0.01 -5.22
C THR A 412 42.01 -0.98 -5.87
N PRO A 413 40.88 -0.49 -6.41
CA PRO A 413 39.95 -1.34 -7.15
C PRO A 413 40.63 -2.14 -8.27
N GLU A 414 41.61 -1.54 -8.96
CA GLU A 414 42.39 -2.17 -10.00
C GLU A 414 43.24 -3.34 -9.46
N ASN A 415 43.96 -3.13 -8.35
CA ASN A 415 44.78 -4.17 -7.74
C ASN A 415 43.91 -5.33 -7.21
N ILE A 416 42.75 -5.03 -6.62
CA ILE A 416 41.80 -6.06 -6.14
C ILE A 416 41.28 -6.91 -7.31
N VAL A 417 40.88 -6.28 -8.42
CA VAL A 417 40.44 -7.02 -9.62
C VAL A 417 41.59 -7.85 -10.22
N SER A 418 42.83 -7.37 -10.13
CA SER A 418 44.00 -8.11 -10.64
C SER A 418 44.21 -9.46 -9.93
N LEU A 419 43.82 -9.58 -8.65
CA LEU A 419 43.91 -10.83 -7.89
C LEU A 419 43.08 -11.97 -8.50
N MET A 420 42.00 -11.67 -9.25
CA MET A 420 41.20 -12.69 -9.94
C MET A 420 41.89 -13.30 -11.16
N ASN A 421 42.89 -12.61 -11.72
CA ASN A 421 43.52 -12.96 -12.98
C ASN A 421 44.98 -13.44 -12.79
N SER A 422 45.42 -13.61 -11.54
CA SER A 422 46.78 -14.02 -11.21
C SER A 422 47.09 -15.43 -11.73
N THR A 423 48.19 -15.58 -12.46
CA THR A 423 48.60 -16.87 -13.07
C THR A 423 49.66 -17.62 -12.26
N ALA A 424 50.03 -17.14 -11.07
CA ALA A 424 51.02 -17.82 -10.23
C ALA A 424 50.37 -18.97 -9.45
N TYR A 425 50.99 -20.16 -9.52
CA TYR A 425 50.46 -21.45 -9.03
C TYR A 425 49.89 -21.46 -7.59
N TYR A 426 50.35 -20.58 -6.70
CA TYR A 426 49.90 -20.49 -5.29
C TYR A 426 49.01 -19.26 -5.00
N ASN A 427 48.93 -18.31 -5.93
CA ASN A 427 48.07 -17.12 -5.82
C ASN A 427 46.59 -17.40 -6.05
N GLU A 428 46.27 -18.52 -6.71
CA GLU A 428 44.90 -18.97 -6.99
C GLU A 428 44.07 -19.20 -5.70
N TYR A 429 44.68 -19.29 -4.52
CA TYR A 429 43.95 -19.49 -3.26
C TYR A 429 43.96 -18.26 -2.34
N THR A 430 45.13 -17.68 -2.06
CA THR A 430 45.25 -16.54 -1.12
C THR A 430 44.75 -15.22 -1.73
N GLY A 431 45.18 -14.87 -2.94
CA GLY A 431 44.76 -13.64 -3.61
C GLY A 431 43.27 -13.65 -3.94
N LEU A 432 42.78 -14.75 -4.49
CA LEU A 432 41.35 -14.96 -4.76
C LEU A 432 40.50 -14.93 -3.48
N GLN A 433 40.95 -15.53 -2.38
CA GLN A 433 40.26 -15.44 -1.10
C GLN A 433 40.18 -13.99 -0.59
N MET A 434 41.28 -13.23 -0.64
CA MET A 434 41.26 -11.83 -0.22
C MET A 434 40.31 -11.00 -1.10
N CYS A 435 40.31 -11.24 -2.42
CA CYS A 435 39.38 -10.60 -3.35
C CYS A 435 37.91 -10.89 -2.99
N HIS A 436 37.55 -12.16 -2.75
CA HIS A 436 36.19 -12.52 -2.34
C HIS A 436 35.81 -11.98 -0.96
N LEU A 437 36.73 -11.92 -0.01
CA LEU A 437 36.50 -11.30 1.30
C LEU A 437 36.23 -9.79 1.16
N LEU A 438 37.06 -9.10 0.38
CA LEU A 438 36.89 -7.67 0.13
C LEU A 438 35.56 -7.38 -0.57
N ASN A 439 35.14 -8.22 -1.52
CA ASN A 439 33.87 -8.06 -2.23
C ASN A 439 32.64 -8.62 -1.49
N ASP A 440 32.78 -9.11 -0.25
CA ASP A 440 31.68 -9.70 0.53
C ASP A 440 31.04 -10.94 -0.16
N GLU A 441 31.85 -11.66 -0.96
CA GLU A 441 31.45 -12.83 -1.76
C GLU A 441 31.91 -14.16 -1.14
N TYR A 442 32.65 -14.12 -0.02
CA TYR A 442 33.17 -15.31 0.62
C TYR A 442 32.09 -16.03 1.45
N GLY A 443 31.72 -17.24 1.03
CA GLY A 443 30.54 -17.95 1.57
C GLY A 443 30.71 -18.66 2.92
N TYR A 444 31.89 -18.60 3.54
CA TYR A 444 32.17 -19.27 4.83
C TYR A 444 32.26 -18.26 5.97
N SER A 445 31.72 -18.60 7.14
CA SER A 445 31.75 -17.76 8.34
C SER A 445 33.08 -17.80 9.09
N THR A 446 33.95 -18.77 8.80
CA THR A 446 35.29 -18.89 9.37
C THR A 446 36.28 -19.38 8.32
N ILE A 447 37.55 -19.03 8.50
CA ILE A 447 38.68 -19.44 7.66
C ILE A 447 39.76 -20.07 8.55
N VAL A 448 40.22 -21.27 8.19
CA VAL A 448 41.30 -21.95 8.90
C VAL A 448 42.65 -21.47 8.38
N VAL A 449 43.47 -20.87 9.24
CA VAL A 449 44.82 -20.37 8.91
C VAL A 449 45.98 -21.20 9.46
N ASP A 450 45.72 -22.23 10.29
CA ASP A 450 46.78 -23.08 10.88
C ASP A 450 46.36 -24.55 11.12
N ASN A 451 47.35 -25.47 11.18
CA ASN A 451 47.20 -26.89 11.50
C ASN A 451 48.16 -27.44 12.59
N ALA A 452 49.04 -26.64 13.25
CA ALA A 452 49.89 -27.17 14.34
C ALA A 452 50.38 -26.15 15.39
N TYR A 453 50.32 -26.56 16.67
CA TYR A 453 50.80 -25.92 17.92
C TYR A 453 52.13 -25.15 17.84
N VAL A 454 52.17 -23.85 18.20
CA VAL A 454 53.25 -23.19 18.98
C VAL A 454 52.74 -21.86 19.62
N GLU A 455 53.04 -21.59 20.90
CA GLU A 455 52.86 -20.27 21.57
C GLU A 455 54.16 -19.41 21.52
N PRO A 456 54.06 -18.06 21.66
CA PRO A 456 54.14 -17.42 23.00
C PRO A 456 53.12 -16.29 23.29
N LEU A 457 52.19 -15.97 22.39
CA LEU A 457 51.29 -14.80 22.53
C LEU A 457 49.83 -15.11 22.97
N GLY A 458 49.58 -16.32 23.48
CA GLY A 458 48.27 -16.75 23.97
C GLY A 458 47.35 -17.31 22.87
N TRP A 459 46.78 -18.49 23.13
CA TRP A 459 45.70 -19.18 22.38
C TRP A 459 45.50 -18.75 20.92
N THR A 460 46.32 -19.26 19.99
CA THR A 460 46.05 -19.16 18.55
C THR A 460 44.80 -19.98 18.21
N ASN A 461 43.66 -19.31 18.05
CA ASN A 461 42.51 -19.92 17.38
C ASN A 461 42.91 -20.15 15.92
N LYS A 462 42.68 -21.35 15.40
CA LYS A 462 42.95 -21.64 13.97
C LYS A 462 41.87 -21.08 13.05
N ASP A 463 40.68 -20.89 13.58
CA ASP A 463 39.48 -20.44 12.88
C ASP A 463 39.33 -18.92 13.01
N VAL A 464 39.73 -18.19 11.96
CA VAL A 464 39.53 -16.74 11.86
C VAL A 464 38.08 -16.50 11.46
N PRO A 465 37.27 -15.77 12.25
CA PRO A 465 35.91 -15.43 11.85
C PRO A 465 35.97 -14.51 10.62
N VAL A 466 34.99 -14.64 9.74
CA VAL A 466 34.79 -13.75 8.59
C VAL A 466 33.63 -12.83 8.91
N ILE A 467 33.92 -11.53 8.97
CA ILE A 467 32.89 -10.49 9.08
C ILE A 467 32.67 -9.84 7.73
N SER A 468 31.44 -9.33 7.52
CA SER A 468 31.12 -8.55 6.33
C SER A 468 31.98 -7.30 6.25
N ASN A 469 32.43 -6.96 5.05
CA ASN A 469 33.32 -5.84 4.82
C ASN A 469 32.58 -4.49 5.02
N PRO A 470 32.93 -3.69 6.04
CA PRO A 470 32.26 -2.42 6.32
C PRO A 470 32.56 -1.33 5.27
N TYR A 471 33.60 -1.50 4.46
CA TYR A 471 34.08 -0.48 3.51
C TYR A 471 33.71 -0.76 2.06
N LYS A 472 32.82 -1.73 1.80
CA LYS A 472 32.50 -2.15 0.42
C LYS A 472 31.90 -1.08 -0.46
N ASP A 473 31.12 -0.18 0.13
CA ASP A 473 30.44 0.90 -0.58
C ASP A 473 31.24 2.20 -0.60
N THR A 474 32.19 2.37 0.34
CA THR A 474 33.01 3.58 0.52
C THR A 474 34.41 3.46 -0.10
N GLY A 475 34.85 2.24 -0.44
CA GLY A 475 36.18 1.93 -0.97
C GLY A 475 37.18 1.50 0.10
N TYR A 476 38.22 0.77 -0.31
CA TYR A 476 39.21 0.13 0.58
C TYR A 476 40.57 0.84 0.59
N ASN A 477 40.72 1.91 -0.19
CA ASN A 477 42.01 2.54 -0.44
C ASN A 477 42.42 3.46 0.71
N TYR A 478 43.12 2.91 1.69
CA TYR A 478 43.65 3.69 2.80
C TYR A 478 44.94 4.44 2.41
N SER A 479 45.70 3.97 1.41
CA SER A 479 46.95 4.61 1.00
C SER A 479 46.70 5.78 0.04
N GLU A 480 47.32 6.93 0.31
CA GLU A 480 47.35 8.09 -0.58
C GLU A 480 48.27 7.85 -1.77
N SER A 481 49.41 7.22 -1.51
CA SER A 481 50.38 6.83 -2.52
C SER A 481 51.24 5.69 -2.00
N SER A 482 51.50 4.74 -2.90
CA SER A 482 52.15 3.48 -2.61
C SER A 482 53.34 3.30 -3.55
N TYR A 483 54.50 2.95 -3.01
CA TYR A 483 55.74 2.82 -3.78
C TYR A 483 56.29 1.40 -3.65
N PHE A 484 56.71 0.81 -4.76
CA PHE A 484 57.10 -0.60 -4.82
C PHE A 484 58.43 -0.77 -5.56
N GLY A 485 59.16 -1.84 -5.27
CA GLY A 485 60.35 -2.22 -6.01
C GLY A 485 61.50 -2.68 -5.12
N ASN A 486 62.52 -3.32 -5.72
CA ASN A 486 63.79 -3.60 -5.05
C ASN A 486 64.63 -2.32 -5.00
N MET A 487 64.27 -1.41 -4.09
CA MET A 487 64.88 -0.08 -3.98
C MET A 487 66.26 -0.14 -3.34
N THR A 488 67.22 0.55 -3.96
CA THR A 488 68.48 0.97 -3.32
C THR A 488 68.23 2.13 -2.33
N GLU A 489 69.22 2.47 -1.50
CA GLU A 489 69.14 3.62 -0.59
C GLU A 489 68.84 4.94 -1.34
N GLU A 490 69.45 5.13 -2.52
CA GLU A 490 69.22 6.32 -3.35
C GLU A 490 67.75 6.42 -3.80
N GLN A 491 67.20 5.31 -4.32
CA GLN A 491 65.81 5.27 -4.78
C GLN A 491 64.81 5.43 -3.62
N LEU A 492 65.07 4.82 -2.46
CA LEU A 492 64.21 4.99 -1.30
C LEU A 492 64.26 6.43 -0.75
N ASN A 493 65.42 7.08 -0.83
CA ASN A 493 65.54 8.52 -0.52
C ASN A 493 64.72 9.39 -1.50
N GLU A 494 64.65 9.05 -2.79
CA GLU A 494 63.79 9.74 -3.77
C GLU A 494 62.30 9.56 -3.46
N VAL A 495 61.89 8.36 -3.03
CA VAL A 495 60.53 8.09 -2.56
C VAL A 495 60.20 8.94 -1.33
N PHE A 496 61.08 8.95 -0.32
CA PHE A 496 60.87 9.80 0.85
C PHE A 496 60.82 11.29 0.49
N ASN A 497 61.67 11.76 -0.42
CA ASN A 497 61.61 13.13 -0.91
C ASN A 497 60.24 13.46 -1.52
N SER A 498 59.69 12.54 -2.32
CA SER A 498 58.37 12.71 -2.95
C SER A 498 57.26 12.81 -1.90
N ILE A 499 57.21 11.86 -0.96
CA ILE A 499 56.26 11.88 0.16
C ILE A 499 56.40 13.17 0.97
N ILE A 500 57.62 13.58 1.27
CA ILE A 500 57.89 14.78 2.08
C ILE A 500 57.39 16.05 1.37
N GLN A 501 57.49 16.16 0.04
CA GLN A 501 56.92 17.29 -0.70
C GLN A 501 55.39 17.35 -0.55
N GLU A 502 54.71 16.21 -0.45
CA GLU A 502 53.26 16.16 -0.23
C GLU A 502 52.87 16.46 1.23
N ILE A 503 53.78 16.24 2.18
CA ILE A 503 53.56 16.58 3.60
C ILE A 503 53.67 18.09 3.85
N VAL A 504 54.44 18.82 3.03
CA VAL A 504 54.55 20.29 3.15
C VAL A 504 53.19 20.94 2.88
N ASP A 505 52.62 21.55 3.91
CA ASP A 505 51.30 22.16 3.84
C ASP A 505 51.34 23.58 4.43
N LYS A 506 50.64 24.51 3.78
CA LYS A 506 50.60 25.93 4.14
C LYS A 506 49.16 26.41 4.03
N VAL A 507 48.68 27.10 5.07
CA VAL A 507 47.39 27.81 5.02
C VAL A 507 47.65 29.29 4.79
N GLU A 508 46.94 29.88 3.84
CA GLU A 508 46.82 31.34 3.76
C GLU A 508 45.88 31.79 4.88
N TYR A 509 46.43 32.52 5.86
CA TYR A 509 45.71 33.01 7.03
C TYR A 509 45.54 34.53 6.93
N GLY A 510 44.30 34.98 7.06
CA GLY A 510 43.93 36.37 6.93
C GLY A 510 42.42 36.38 6.76
N PHE A 511 41.71 36.68 7.85
CA PHE A 511 40.25 36.69 7.84
C PHE A 511 39.80 38.04 8.37
N ALA A 512 39.25 38.88 7.52
CA ALA A 512 38.30 39.89 7.97
C ALA A 512 36.90 39.30 7.83
N VAL A 513 36.29 38.94 8.97
CA VAL A 513 34.85 38.62 9.01
C VAL A 513 34.09 39.92 8.75
N ILE A 514 33.64 40.13 7.52
CA ILE A 514 32.61 41.14 7.30
C ILE A 514 31.30 40.49 7.78
N GLN A 515 30.76 41.00 8.89
CA GLN A 515 29.42 40.60 9.36
C GLN A 515 28.39 40.84 8.24
N ASN A 516 27.72 39.76 7.86
CA ASN A 516 26.98 39.64 6.61
C ASN A 516 25.49 39.96 6.78
N THR A 517 25.00 40.83 5.90
CA THR A 517 23.68 40.86 5.27
C THR A 517 22.47 40.44 6.13
N SER A 518 21.59 41.39 6.46
CA SER A 518 20.26 41.07 7.02
C SER A 518 19.31 40.54 5.94
N VAL A 519 18.39 39.65 6.33
CA VAL A 519 17.38 39.05 5.45
C VAL A 519 15.99 39.33 5.96
N ASN A 520 15.13 39.87 5.09
CA ASN A 520 13.70 40.02 5.38
C ASN A 520 12.90 39.11 4.43
N ILE A 521 12.27 38.08 4.98
CA ILE A 521 11.38 37.19 4.23
C ILE A 521 9.93 37.58 4.50
N THR A 522 9.14 37.75 3.44
CA THR A 522 7.71 38.01 3.53
C THR A 522 6.94 36.98 2.70
N ASP A 523 5.94 36.35 3.29
CA ASP A 523 5.04 35.39 2.65
C ASP A 523 3.59 35.86 2.77
N PRO A 524 3.04 36.51 1.73
CA PRO A 524 1.61 36.80 1.66
C PRO A 524 0.80 35.52 1.49
N ILE A 525 -0.06 35.24 2.46
CA ILE A 525 -0.90 34.04 2.50
C ILE A 525 -1.98 34.15 1.41
N GLY A 526 -2.28 33.03 0.75
CA GLY A 526 -3.25 33.01 -0.36
C GLY A 526 -4.67 33.35 0.08
N LEU A 527 -5.48 33.83 -0.88
CA LEU A 527 -6.86 34.21 -0.63
C LEU A 527 -7.67 33.01 -0.11
N GLY A 528 -8.44 33.24 0.96
CA GLY A 528 -9.22 32.19 1.62
C GLY A 528 -8.41 31.26 2.52
N MET A 529 -7.10 31.46 2.65
CA MET A 529 -6.22 30.73 3.59
C MET A 529 -5.79 31.62 4.76
N GLU A 530 -5.41 31.01 5.87
CA GLU A 530 -4.92 31.69 7.07
C GLU A 530 -3.84 30.87 7.79
N VAL A 531 -3.01 31.55 8.57
CA VAL A 531 -2.03 30.93 9.48
C VAL A 531 -2.78 30.23 10.63
N LYS A 532 -2.41 28.98 10.90
CA LYS A 532 -3.02 28.13 11.94
C LYS A 532 -2.10 27.99 13.15
N GLY A 533 -2.41 28.72 14.21
CA GLY A 533 -1.61 28.72 15.44
C GLY A 533 -0.36 29.60 15.36
N ALA A 534 0.53 29.45 16.33
CA ALA A 534 1.75 30.26 16.43
C ALA A 534 2.91 29.64 15.63
N PRO A 535 3.77 30.46 15.01
CA PRO A 535 4.96 29.98 14.33
C PRO A 535 6.04 29.50 15.31
N VAL A 536 6.86 28.55 14.86
CA VAL A 536 8.02 28.00 15.56
C VAL A 536 9.29 28.47 14.85
N LEU A 537 10.25 29.00 15.62
CA LEU A 537 11.55 29.40 15.10
C LEU A 537 12.53 28.25 15.29
N ARG A 538 13.20 27.81 14.23
CA ARG A 538 14.25 26.80 14.29
C ARG A 538 15.59 27.47 14.06
N TYR A 539 16.53 27.24 14.97
CA TYR A 539 17.89 27.78 14.90
C TYR A 539 18.89 26.69 15.29
N ASN A 540 19.94 26.53 14.49
CA ASN A 540 20.98 25.50 14.66
C ASN A 540 20.43 24.10 15.01
N GLY A 541 19.44 23.63 14.25
CA GLY A 541 18.85 22.30 14.45
C GLY A 541 17.89 22.14 15.65
N LYS A 542 17.62 23.21 16.42
CA LYS A 542 16.72 23.18 17.58
C LYS A 542 15.47 24.02 17.33
N ASN A 543 14.30 23.53 17.77
CA ASN A 543 13.01 24.23 17.66
C ASN A 543 12.75 25.08 18.90
N TYR A 544 12.39 26.34 18.70
CA TYR A 544 12.08 27.33 19.73
C TYR A 544 10.64 27.82 19.54
N VAL A 545 9.81 27.61 20.56
CA VAL A 545 8.45 28.18 20.62
C VAL A 545 8.53 29.64 21.08
N TYR A 546 7.55 30.46 20.72
CA TYR A 546 7.54 31.86 21.18
C TYR A 546 7.38 31.93 22.71
N THR A 547 8.00 32.94 23.31
CA THR A 547 7.94 33.22 24.77
C THR A 547 6.88 34.25 25.13
N SER A 548 6.57 35.15 24.20
CA SER A 548 5.49 36.13 24.35
C SER A 548 4.97 36.57 22.97
N GLN A 549 3.70 36.97 22.93
CA GLN A 549 3.05 37.51 21.73
C GLN A 549 2.43 38.86 22.09
N VAL A 550 2.59 39.85 21.22
CA VAL A 550 1.94 41.16 21.34
C VAL A 550 1.06 41.39 20.13
N GLU A 551 -0.15 41.90 20.35
CA GLU A 551 -1.07 42.29 19.28
C GLU A 551 -1.16 43.82 19.22
N ASP A 552 -1.02 44.38 18.03
CA ASP A 552 -1.17 45.82 17.75
C ASP A 552 -2.19 46.03 16.63
N ASN A 553 -3.17 46.89 16.88
CA ASN A 553 -4.25 47.25 15.95
C ASN A 553 -4.24 48.73 15.54
N SER A 554 -3.20 49.48 15.93
CA SER A 554 -3.15 50.95 15.82
C SER A 554 -3.11 51.47 14.38
N SER A 555 -2.77 50.61 13.42
CA SER A 555 -2.58 50.97 12.00
C SER A 555 -3.76 50.61 11.07
N GLY A 556 -4.86 50.09 11.62
CA GLY A 556 -5.97 49.54 10.82
C GLY A 556 -5.73 48.10 10.32
N SER A 557 -4.55 47.55 10.57
CA SER A 557 -4.19 46.13 10.40
C SER A 557 -3.85 45.52 11.75
N LEU A 558 -4.26 44.27 11.98
CA LEU A 558 -3.90 43.50 13.16
C LEU A 558 -2.51 42.89 12.98
N VAL A 559 -1.55 43.33 13.78
CA VAL A 559 -0.18 42.81 13.77
C VAL A 559 0.04 41.96 15.01
N LYS A 560 0.31 40.66 14.81
CA LYS A 560 0.75 39.74 15.86
C LYS A 560 2.27 39.58 15.79
N LYS A 561 2.98 40.09 16.79
CA LYS A 561 4.44 39.94 16.92
C LYS A 561 4.77 38.80 17.89
N TYR A 562 5.64 37.89 17.47
CA TYR A 562 6.09 36.73 18.25
C TYR A 562 7.54 36.95 18.70
N THR A 563 7.80 36.82 20.00
CA THR A 563 9.11 37.08 20.61
C THR A 563 9.73 35.78 21.14
N TYR A 564 10.99 35.51 20.80
CA TYR A 564 11.72 34.30 21.18
C TYR A 564 12.88 34.63 22.13
N LYS A 565 12.61 34.75 23.44
CA LYS A 565 13.62 35.10 24.47
C LYS A 565 14.53 33.91 24.82
N TYR A 566 15.37 33.54 23.86
CA TYR A 566 16.36 32.49 24.00
C TYR A 566 17.74 32.98 23.57
N THR A 567 18.77 32.41 24.17
CA THR A 567 20.14 32.46 23.65
C THR A 567 20.45 31.09 23.09
N ALA A 568 20.72 31.01 21.79
CA ALA A 568 21.17 29.78 21.14
C ALA A 568 22.70 29.75 21.16
N SER A 569 23.29 28.67 21.67
CA SER A 569 24.72 28.37 21.52
C SER A 569 24.94 27.46 20.32
N ASP A 570 25.98 27.75 19.55
CA ASP A 570 26.53 26.78 18.61
C ASP A 570 27.60 25.94 19.31
N ASP A 571 27.34 24.64 19.38
CA ASP A 571 28.18 23.66 20.06
C ASP A 571 29.54 23.49 19.33
N ASN A 572 29.64 23.92 18.06
CA ASN A 572 30.86 23.83 17.25
C ASN A 572 31.72 25.11 17.28
N THR A 573 31.12 26.31 17.29
CA THR A 573 31.87 27.58 17.19
C THR A 573 31.95 28.37 18.50
N SER A 574 31.31 27.91 19.58
CA SER A 574 31.15 28.66 20.85
C SER A 574 30.45 30.03 20.67
N ARG A 575 29.85 30.29 19.50
CA ARG A 575 29.08 31.51 19.22
C ARG A 575 27.73 31.44 19.93
N THR A 576 27.36 32.52 20.60
CA THR A 576 26.03 32.68 21.20
C THR A 576 25.21 33.71 20.42
N THR A 577 23.96 33.39 20.11
CA THR A 577 23.04 34.25 19.35
C THR A 577 21.78 34.53 20.15
N ASN A 578 21.40 35.80 20.29
CA ASN A 578 20.16 36.20 20.94
C ASN A 578 18.99 36.15 19.95
N LEU A 579 18.08 35.19 20.13
CA LEU A 579 16.95 34.99 19.21
C LEU A 579 15.84 36.05 19.37
N GLU A 580 15.84 36.85 20.44
CA GLU A 580 14.86 37.91 20.66
C GLU A 580 14.96 39.02 19.59
N GLN A 581 16.12 39.14 18.94
CA GLN A 581 16.38 40.14 17.91
C GLN A 581 15.79 39.79 16.54
N ILE A 582 15.36 38.54 16.33
CA ILE A 582 14.68 38.11 15.11
C ILE A 582 13.21 38.55 15.17
N ASP A 583 12.79 39.39 14.24
CA ASP A 583 11.45 39.98 14.23
C ASP A 583 10.50 39.09 13.41
N VAL A 584 9.57 38.41 14.09
CA VAL A 584 8.56 37.55 13.46
C VAL A 584 7.17 38.16 13.65
N ARG A 585 6.45 38.39 12.55
CA ARG A 585 5.10 38.96 12.58
C ARG A 585 4.14 38.24 11.64
N VAL A 586 2.89 38.16 12.07
CA VAL A 586 1.73 37.85 11.21
C VAL A 586 0.85 39.10 11.19
N THR A 587 0.71 39.71 10.01
CA THR A 587 -0.12 40.91 9.82
C THR A 587 -1.38 40.56 9.07
N THR A 588 -2.54 40.91 9.61
CA THR A 588 -3.86 40.73 8.99
C THR A 588 -4.43 42.09 8.62
N ASP A 589 -4.74 42.30 7.34
CA ASP A 589 -5.37 43.54 6.87
C ASP A 589 -6.87 43.60 7.19
N SER A 590 -7.51 44.73 6.88
CA SER A 590 -8.93 44.97 7.18
C SER A 590 -9.91 44.04 6.44
N ILE A 591 -9.47 43.36 5.38
CA ILE A 591 -10.28 42.39 4.62
C ILE A 591 -9.90 40.94 4.93
N GLY A 592 -8.99 40.72 5.90
CA GLY A 592 -8.62 39.42 6.41
C GLY A 592 -7.42 38.75 5.73
N ASN A 593 -6.76 39.41 4.77
CA ASN A 593 -5.55 38.83 4.15
C ASN A 593 -4.40 38.86 5.14
N GLN A 594 -3.59 37.80 5.14
CA GLN A 594 -2.48 37.66 6.06
C GLN A 594 -1.13 37.72 5.34
N VAL A 595 -0.13 38.31 6.00
CA VAL A 595 1.27 38.27 5.59
C VAL A 595 2.11 37.80 6.76
N VAL A 596 2.88 36.74 6.55
CA VAL A 596 3.93 36.30 7.50
C VAL A 596 5.22 37.02 7.13
N SER A 597 5.94 37.52 8.12
CA SER A 597 7.24 38.16 7.92
C SER A 597 8.25 37.69 8.97
N MET A 598 9.48 37.46 8.53
CA MET A 598 10.65 37.18 9.36
C MET A 598 11.77 38.12 8.95
N SER A 599 12.25 38.94 9.88
CA SER A 599 13.44 39.78 9.69
C SER A 599 14.58 39.23 10.55
N VAL A 600 15.62 38.73 9.89
CA VAL A 600 16.82 38.18 10.52
C VAL A 600 17.92 39.25 10.43
N PRO A 601 18.30 39.88 11.54
CA PRO A 601 19.41 40.83 11.54
C PRO A 601 20.76 40.12 11.30
N ASP A 602 21.76 40.89 10.89
CA ASP A 602 23.09 40.37 10.50
C ASP A 602 23.75 39.52 11.60
N ASN A 603 23.64 39.96 12.85
CA ASN A 603 24.20 39.29 14.01
C ASN A 603 23.47 37.99 14.39
N CYS A 604 22.22 37.80 13.93
CA CYS A 604 21.43 36.59 14.11
C CYS A 604 21.45 35.67 12.89
N MET A 605 22.14 36.05 11.82
CA MET A 605 22.23 35.22 10.62
C MET A 605 23.17 34.03 10.91
N PRO A 606 22.71 32.77 10.75
CA PRO A 606 23.59 31.62 10.75
C PRO A 606 24.52 31.69 9.54
N VAL A 607 25.77 31.30 9.75
CA VAL A 607 26.83 31.42 8.73
C VAL A 607 27.44 30.05 8.48
N TYR A 608 27.22 29.54 7.28
CA TYR A 608 27.99 28.43 6.74
C TYR A 608 29.42 28.93 6.48
N ALA A 609 30.38 28.36 7.19
CA ALA A 609 31.78 28.69 7.02
C ALA A 609 32.51 27.41 6.58
N PHE A 610 32.82 27.37 5.28
CA PHE A 610 33.73 26.37 4.75
C PHE A 610 35.14 26.90 4.93
N ASP A 611 35.85 26.41 5.95
CA ASP A 611 37.28 26.64 6.05
C ASP A 611 37.97 25.74 5.03
N ARG A 612 38.17 26.28 3.81
CA ARG A 612 38.85 25.63 2.68
C ARG A 612 40.20 25.03 3.06
N TYR A 613 40.81 25.52 4.13
CA TYR A 613 42.16 25.17 4.52
C TYR A 613 42.20 24.22 5.71
N LYS A 614 41.17 24.19 6.57
CA LYS A 614 41.12 23.24 7.69
C LYS A 614 40.45 21.92 7.34
N GLY A 615 39.66 21.85 6.26
CA GLY A 615 38.79 20.68 6.04
C GLY A 615 37.79 20.47 7.18
N VAL A 616 37.64 21.49 8.03
CA VAL A 616 36.72 21.52 9.17
C VAL A 616 35.48 22.24 8.71
N TYR A 617 34.38 21.51 8.78
CA TYR A 617 33.03 22.03 8.60
C TYR A 617 32.62 22.78 9.87
N CYS A 618 32.47 24.10 9.84
CA CYS A 618 31.57 24.77 10.77
C CYS A 618 30.27 25.04 10.02
N GLU A 619 29.40 24.03 9.99
CA GLU A 619 28.08 24.17 9.41
C GLU A 619 27.12 24.69 10.46
N ASP A 620 26.84 26.00 10.43
CA ASP A 620 25.59 26.47 11.01
C ASP A 620 24.44 25.91 10.17
N LEU A 621 23.50 25.21 10.79
CA LEU A 621 22.27 24.81 10.11
C LEU A 621 21.40 26.05 9.83
N PRO A 622 20.65 26.08 8.70
CA PRO A 622 19.81 27.23 8.36
C PRO A 622 18.83 27.63 9.46
N ILE A 623 18.63 28.95 9.60
CA ILE A 623 17.52 29.49 10.38
C ILE A 623 16.23 29.25 9.60
N ARG A 624 15.19 28.81 10.29
CA ARG A 624 13.89 28.52 9.66
C ARG A 624 12.74 29.07 10.51
N LEU A 625 11.78 29.72 9.87
CA LEU A 625 10.47 29.99 10.45
C LEU A 625 9.47 28.97 9.94
N ILE A 626 8.87 28.20 10.85
CA ILE A 626 7.97 27.10 10.51
C ILE A 626 6.58 27.44 11.03
N TYR A 627 5.57 27.40 10.16
CA TYR A 627 4.18 27.69 10.50
C TYR A 627 3.21 26.87 9.68
N LYS A 628 1.97 26.83 10.14
CA LYS A 628 0.89 26.09 9.50
C LYS A 628 -0.01 27.04 8.72
N VAL A 629 -0.46 26.63 7.54
CA VAL A 629 -1.40 27.40 6.72
C VAL A 629 -2.54 26.50 6.27
N GLY A 630 -3.79 26.93 6.42
CA GLY A 630 -4.97 26.17 6.02
C GLY A 630 -6.14 27.08 5.67
N LEU A 631 -7.27 26.50 5.26
CA LEU A 631 -8.46 27.25 4.86
C LEU A 631 -9.02 28.09 6.02
N THR A 632 -9.44 29.32 5.72
CA THR A 632 -10.29 30.11 6.61
C THR A 632 -11.63 29.41 6.81
N LYS A 633 -12.28 29.65 7.96
CA LYS A 633 -13.62 29.10 8.23
C LYS A 633 -14.63 29.46 7.13
N GLN A 634 -14.54 30.67 6.59
CA GLN A 634 -15.43 31.16 5.54
C GLN A 634 -15.14 30.51 4.17
N ALA A 635 -13.87 30.38 3.78
CA ALA A 635 -13.52 29.66 2.55
C ALA A 635 -13.96 28.20 2.62
N MET A 636 -13.78 27.59 3.79
CA MET A 636 -14.19 26.21 4.05
C MET A 636 -15.70 25.99 3.95
N SER A 637 -16.53 26.95 4.40
CA SER A 637 -17.99 26.87 4.30
C SER A 637 -18.53 27.22 2.92
N ASN A 638 -17.85 28.12 2.19
CA ASN A 638 -18.39 28.72 0.96
C ASN A 638 -17.78 28.15 -0.32
N ALA A 639 -16.75 27.31 -0.20
CA ALA A 639 -16.10 26.72 -1.36
C ALA A 639 -17.13 26.02 -2.25
N LYS A 640 -16.91 26.06 -3.56
CA LYS A 640 -17.64 25.32 -4.58
C LYS A 640 -16.73 24.28 -5.22
N ASN A 641 -17.30 23.29 -5.87
CA ASN A 641 -16.53 22.30 -6.62
C ASN A 641 -15.63 23.02 -7.66
N GLY A 642 -14.34 22.71 -7.63
CA GLY A 642 -13.31 23.32 -8.46
C GLY A 642 -12.63 24.57 -7.88
N ASP A 643 -13.09 25.11 -6.74
CA ASP A 643 -12.42 26.27 -6.12
C ASP A 643 -10.97 25.94 -5.73
N LEU A 644 -10.07 26.87 -6.03
CA LEU A 644 -8.63 26.74 -5.85
C LEU A 644 -8.11 27.62 -4.72
N PHE A 645 -7.33 27.03 -3.82
CA PHE A 645 -6.69 27.73 -2.71
C PHE A 645 -5.20 27.42 -2.67
N TYR A 646 -4.40 28.45 -2.42
CA TYR A 646 -2.95 28.35 -2.37
C TYR A 646 -2.40 28.81 -1.02
N THR A 647 -1.37 28.17 -0.48
CA THR A 647 -0.76 28.60 0.79
C THR A 647 -0.12 29.98 0.69
N ASN A 648 0.38 30.37 -0.48
CA ASN A 648 0.73 31.76 -0.80
C ASN A 648 -0.02 32.35 -1.97
N ARG A 649 -0.08 33.68 -1.94
CA ARG A 649 -0.63 34.51 -2.99
C ARG A 649 0.18 34.37 -4.29
N TRP A 650 -0.53 34.43 -5.41
CA TRP A 650 0.02 34.20 -6.75
C TRP A 650 -0.37 35.29 -7.77
N ASP A 651 -1.00 36.37 -7.30
CA ASP A 651 -1.50 37.49 -8.10
C ASP A 651 -0.51 38.67 -8.20
N GLY A 652 0.80 38.37 -8.17
CA GLY A 652 1.87 39.39 -8.13
C GLY A 652 2.37 39.73 -6.72
N HIS A 653 1.78 39.13 -5.69
CA HIS A 653 2.18 39.26 -4.27
C HIS A 653 2.80 37.96 -3.72
N THR A 654 3.66 37.30 -4.49
CA THR A 654 4.29 36.03 -4.09
C THR A 654 5.23 36.20 -2.91
N ALA A 655 5.54 35.09 -2.23
CA ALA A 655 6.56 35.07 -1.19
C ALA A 655 7.91 35.58 -1.74
N LYS A 656 8.63 36.34 -0.94
CA LYS A 656 9.94 36.89 -1.32
C LYS A 656 10.89 36.98 -0.14
N ALA A 657 12.18 36.85 -0.43
CA ALA A 657 13.27 37.20 0.47
C ALA A 657 13.99 38.44 -0.06
N GLU A 658 14.20 39.40 0.82
CA GLU A 658 14.88 40.65 0.58
C GLU A 658 16.22 40.65 1.31
N LEU A 659 17.31 40.70 0.56
CA LEU A 659 18.66 40.68 1.10
C LEU A 659 19.25 42.10 1.04
N TYR A 660 19.90 42.51 2.13
CA TYR A 660 20.53 43.82 2.27
C TYR A 660 22.05 43.65 2.45
N PRO A 661 22.80 43.36 1.37
CA PRO A 661 24.24 43.15 1.47
C PRO A 661 24.95 44.43 1.92
N ARG A 662 26.02 44.28 2.72
CA ARG A 662 26.90 45.42 3.03
C ARG A 662 27.60 45.89 1.75
N ILE A 663 27.88 47.19 1.68
CA ILE A 663 28.48 47.87 0.51
C ILE A 663 29.83 47.29 0.06
N ASN A 664 30.50 46.49 0.89
CA ASN A 664 31.79 45.85 0.58
C ASN A 664 31.67 44.34 0.29
N ASN A 665 30.46 43.78 0.12
CA ASN A 665 30.28 42.37 -0.22
C ASN A 665 30.63 42.14 -1.70
N PRO A 666 31.75 41.48 -2.03
CA PRO A 666 32.27 41.45 -3.39
C PRO A 666 31.55 40.46 -4.30
N TYR A 667 30.77 39.53 -3.75
CA TYR A 667 29.85 38.73 -4.55
C TYR A 667 28.82 39.63 -5.26
N TYR A 668 28.52 40.81 -4.72
CA TYR A 668 27.51 41.73 -5.24
C TYR A 668 28.07 43.03 -5.86
N LEU A 669 29.41 43.17 -5.99
CA LEU A 669 30.05 44.40 -6.48
C LEU A 669 30.44 44.39 -7.97
N ASP A 670 30.64 43.23 -8.60
CA ASP A 670 31.39 43.14 -9.86
C ASP A 670 30.54 43.00 -11.14
N GLY A 671 29.56 43.89 -11.34
CA GLY A 671 29.06 44.31 -12.67
C GLY A 671 28.50 43.27 -13.66
N GLY A 672 28.45 41.97 -13.35
CA GLY A 672 27.96 40.91 -14.21
C GLY A 672 26.43 40.78 -14.19
N GLY A 673 25.82 40.66 -15.37
CA GLY A 673 24.37 40.50 -15.53
C GLY A 673 23.81 39.35 -14.71
N TYR A 674 22.83 39.68 -13.87
CA TYR A 674 22.12 38.79 -12.95
C TYR A 674 21.27 37.76 -13.69
N VAL A 675 21.57 36.47 -13.57
CA VAL A 675 20.63 35.41 -13.95
C VAL A 675 20.77 34.16 -13.06
N ASN A 676 19.66 33.84 -12.38
CA ASN A 676 19.20 32.57 -11.83
C ASN A 676 20.22 31.50 -11.41
N ASN A 677 20.19 31.18 -10.11
CA ASN A 677 20.14 29.78 -9.70
C ASN A 677 18.73 29.51 -9.17
N SER A 678 17.87 28.95 -10.02
CA SER A 678 16.70 28.25 -9.52
C SER A 678 17.22 27.12 -8.63
N VAL A 679 16.80 27.09 -7.36
CA VAL A 679 16.79 25.82 -6.62
C VAL A 679 16.09 24.81 -7.53
N ASN A 680 16.73 23.66 -7.78
CA ASN A 680 16.23 22.67 -8.72
C ASN A 680 14.85 22.18 -8.26
N LYS A 681 13.78 22.46 -9.04
CA LYS A 681 12.39 22.10 -8.71
C LYS A 681 11.83 21.08 -9.70
N THR A 682 12.50 19.93 -9.81
CA THR A 682 12.08 18.81 -10.67
C THR A 682 10.73 18.17 -10.27
N GLU A 683 10.08 18.69 -9.21
CA GLU A 683 8.88 18.14 -8.58
C GLU A 683 7.82 19.22 -8.25
N ASN A 684 7.76 20.32 -9.00
CA ASN A 684 6.74 21.37 -8.78
C ASN A 684 5.34 20.87 -9.17
N ALA A 685 4.61 20.35 -8.19
CA ALA A 685 3.32 19.72 -8.31
C ALA A 685 2.16 20.72 -8.33
N THR A 686 2.39 21.98 -7.92
CA THR A 686 1.36 23.03 -7.93
C THR A 686 1.29 23.85 -9.22
N GLU A 687 2.25 23.67 -10.14
CA GLU A 687 2.38 24.42 -11.41
C GLU A 687 2.68 25.93 -11.23
N THR A 688 3.13 26.32 -10.04
CA THR A 688 3.53 27.70 -9.75
C THR A 688 4.90 28.03 -10.39
N ILE A 689 5.21 29.31 -10.63
CA ILE A 689 6.52 29.75 -11.16
C ILE A 689 7.62 29.38 -10.16
N GLY A 690 8.76 28.92 -10.69
CA GLY A 690 9.94 28.61 -9.91
C GLY A 690 10.54 29.81 -9.16
N THR A 691 11.55 29.56 -8.33
CA THR A 691 12.29 30.63 -7.65
C THR A 691 13.01 31.48 -8.70
N SER A 692 12.90 32.81 -8.59
CA SER A 692 13.60 33.76 -9.46
C SER A 692 14.25 34.86 -8.63
N SER A 693 15.37 35.40 -9.08
CA SER A 693 16.05 36.51 -8.40
C SER A 693 16.17 37.70 -9.33
N SER A 694 15.93 38.90 -8.79
CA SER A 694 16.11 40.16 -9.50
C SER A 694 16.79 41.17 -8.59
N SER A 695 17.77 41.88 -9.14
CA SER A 695 18.44 42.99 -8.44
C SER A 695 17.74 44.30 -8.77
N ILE A 696 17.54 45.13 -7.76
CA ILE A 696 17.04 46.50 -7.93
C ILE A 696 18.23 47.41 -7.65
N LYS A 697 18.70 48.14 -8.68
CA LYS A 697 19.87 49.04 -8.57
C LYS A 697 19.61 50.28 -7.69
N GLU A 698 18.37 50.60 -7.39
CA GLU A 698 18.06 51.62 -6.38
C GLU A 698 18.23 51.01 -4.97
N ASN A 699 19.29 51.43 -4.27
CA ASN A 699 19.56 51.21 -2.84
C ASN A 699 20.19 49.86 -2.39
N SER A 700 20.92 49.15 -3.25
CA SER A 700 21.74 47.99 -2.82
C SER A 700 20.95 46.83 -2.19
N LYS A 701 19.76 46.51 -2.72
CA LYS A 701 18.87 45.44 -2.23
C LYS A 701 18.64 44.36 -3.28
N ILE A 702 18.61 43.10 -2.87
CA ILE A 702 18.33 41.94 -3.74
C ILE A 702 16.98 41.34 -3.37
N VAL A 703 16.14 41.05 -4.36
CA VAL A 703 14.82 40.44 -4.14
C VAL A 703 14.79 39.07 -4.81
N ILE A 704 14.51 38.05 -4.00
CA ILE A 704 14.36 36.66 -4.42
C ILE A 704 12.89 36.27 -4.27
N THR A 705 12.23 35.86 -5.34
CA THR A 705 10.88 35.31 -5.32
C THR A 705 10.93 33.84 -4.92
N LEU A 706 10.22 33.47 -3.86
CA LEU A 706 10.16 32.11 -3.33
C LEU A 706 8.86 31.42 -3.79
N GLY A 707 8.94 30.69 -4.91
CA GLY A 707 7.74 30.23 -5.62
C GLY A 707 6.99 29.02 -5.06
N ASN A 708 7.55 28.29 -4.09
CA ASN A 708 6.94 27.04 -3.61
C ASN A 708 5.62 27.27 -2.88
N ASN A 709 4.63 26.41 -3.20
CA ASN A 709 3.26 26.57 -2.75
C ASN A 709 2.64 25.25 -2.31
N GLY A 710 1.52 25.34 -1.61
CA GLY A 710 0.59 24.23 -1.40
C GLY A 710 -0.73 24.58 -2.09
N ARG A 711 -1.33 23.64 -2.81
CA ARG A 711 -2.57 23.81 -3.56
C ARG A 711 -3.65 22.92 -2.99
N LEU A 712 -4.83 23.47 -2.74
CA LEU A 712 -6.07 22.73 -2.47
C LEU A 712 -7.10 23.01 -3.55
N VAL A 713 -7.75 21.96 -4.03
CA VAL A 713 -8.88 22.02 -4.95
C VAL A 713 -10.09 21.39 -4.28
N ALA A 714 -11.16 22.15 -4.10
CA ALA A 714 -12.39 21.64 -3.53
C ALA A 714 -13.07 20.69 -4.51
N GLY A 715 -13.38 19.46 -4.09
CA GLY A 715 -14.17 18.50 -4.87
C GLY A 715 -15.67 18.65 -4.63
N GLU A 716 -16.46 17.76 -5.24
CA GLU A 716 -17.91 17.75 -5.10
C GLU A 716 -18.34 17.26 -3.71
N GLU A 717 -19.18 18.03 -3.03
CA GLU A 717 -19.71 17.70 -1.71
C GLU A 717 -20.61 16.45 -1.80
N LYS A 718 -20.19 15.36 -1.15
CA LYS A 718 -20.97 14.13 -1.10
C LYS A 718 -21.87 14.19 0.13
N ALA A 719 -23.14 14.54 -0.08
CA ALA A 719 -24.14 14.37 0.97
C ALA A 719 -24.33 12.86 1.20
N ASN A 720 -23.89 12.37 2.35
CA ASN A 720 -24.21 11.02 2.81
C ASN A 720 -25.44 11.08 3.74
N ILE A 721 -26.30 10.07 3.67
CA ILE A 721 -27.50 9.93 4.50
C ILE A 721 -27.38 8.69 5.39
N ALA A 722 -28.18 8.63 6.45
CA ALA A 722 -28.38 7.46 7.28
C ALA A 722 -29.84 7.02 7.19
N ILE A 723 -30.08 5.71 7.20
CA ILE A 723 -31.43 5.13 7.15
C ILE A 723 -31.60 4.20 8.34
N GLU A 724 -32.49 4.57 9.26
CA GLU A 724 -32.92 3.70 10.36
C GLU A 724 -34.04 2.78 9.89
N VAL A 725 -33.98 1.50 10.22
CA VAL A 725 -35.05 0.53 9.95
C VAL A 725 -35.58 -0.02 11.26
N ILE A 726 -36.89 0.08 11.45
CA ILE A 726 -37.60 -0.38 12.66
C ILE A 726 -38.59 -1.48 12.28
N LYS A 727 -38.58 -2.59 13.02
CA LYS A 727 -39.52 -3.70 12.85
C LYS A 727 -40.65 -3.64 13.87
N ARG A 728 -41.89 -3.83 13.39
CA ARG A 728 -43.11 -3.94 14.21
C ARG A 728 -43.92 -5.18 13.83
N TRP A 729 -44.74 -5.64 14.78
CA TRP A 729 -45.61 -6.81 14.63
C TRP A 729 -47.06 -6.42 14.96
N GLN A 730 -48.01 -6.92 14.18
CA GLN A 730 -49.45 -6.75 14.34
C GLN A 730 -50.13 -8.12 14.44
N ASP A 731 -51.17 -8.21 15.26
CA ASP A 731 -52.07 -9.37 15.27
C ASP A 731 -52.98 -9.41 14.03
N VAL A 732 -53.84 -10.42 13.93
CA VAL A 732 -54.78 -10.59 12.79
C VAL A 732 -55.73 -9.40 12.61
N ASN A 733 -55.98 -8.62 13.66
CA ASN A 733 -56.85 -7.45 13.65
C ASN A 733 -56.09 -6.14 13.34
N GLY A 734 -54.78 -6.23 13.09
CA GLY A 734 -53.92 -5.07 12.81
C GLY A 734 -53.48 -4.30 14.06
N VAL A 735 -53.67 -4.85 15.26
CA VAL A 735 -53.24 -4.23 16.52
C VAL A 735 -51.78 -4.54 16.79
N TYR A 736 -50.97 -3.53 17.13
CA TYR A 736 -49.55 -3.73 17.44
C TYR A 736 -49.36 -4.63 18.67
N VAL A 737 -48.53 -5.66 18.51
CA VAL A 737 -48.17 -6.60 19.58
C VAL A 737 -47.10 -5.95 20.45
N SER A 738 -47.37 -5.83 21.76
CA SER A 738 -46.45 -5.22 22.72
C SER A 738 -45.36 -6.16 23.23
N ASP A 739 -45.65 -7.47 23.32
CA ASP A 739 -44.67 -8.50 23.64
C ASP A 739 -44.27 -9.28 22.39
N VAL A 740 -43.09 -8.97 21.87
CA VAL A 740 -42.51 -9.56 20.67
C VAL A 740 -41.34 -10.49 20.97
N SER A 741 -41.19 -10.92 22.24
CA SER A 741 -40.07 -11.72 22.71
C SER A 741 -40.01 -13.12 22.08
N LEU A 742 -41.15 -13.64 21.62
CA LEU A 742 -41.29 -14.95 20.96
C LEU A 742 -41.32 -14.89 19.43
N MET A 743 -41.24 -13.69 18.84
CA MET A 743 -41.30 -13.52 17.38
C MET A 743 -39.97 -13.95 16.73
N PRO A 744 -40.00 -14.61 15.56
CA PRO A 744 -38.79 -15.05 14.88
C PRO A 744 -37.99 -13.84 14.35
N GLY A 745 -36.66 -13.92 14.41
CA GLY A 745 -35.80 -12.88 13.81
C GLY A 745 -36.05 -12.76 12.30
N VAL A 746 -36.09 -11.52 11.80
CA VAL A 746 -36.36 -11.23 10.39
C VAL A 746 -35.12 -10.68 9.72
N THR A 747 -34.93 -10.99 8.44
CA THR A 747 -33.84 -10.42 7.64
C THR A 747 -34.38 -9.32 6.76
N VAL A 748 -33.83 -8.12 6.89
CA VAL A 748 -34.13 -6.98 6.04
C VAL A 748 -32.95 -6.70 5.11
N THR A 749 -33.23 -6.43 3.84
CA THR A 749 -32.26 -6.10 2.80
C THR A 749 -32.50 -4.68 2.32
N LEU A 750 -31.46 -3.85 2.37
CA LEU A 750 -31.47 -2.50 1.83
C LEU A 750 -31.08 -2.53 0.35
N TYR A 751 -31.90 -1.89 -0.47
CA TYR A 751 -31.65 -1.65 -1.88
C TYR A 751 -31.58 -0.16 -2.17
N ARG A 752 -30.90 0.19 -3.27
CA ARG A 752 -30.88 1.54 -3.85
C ARG A 752 -31.19 1.50 -5.34
N LYS A 753 -31.77 2.57 -5.87
CA LYS A 753 -31.91 2.81 -7.32
C LYS A 753 -31.78 4.30 -7.60
N THR A 754 -31.39 4.69 -8.81
CA THR A 754 -31.45 6.10 -9.21
C THR A 754 -32.92 6.49 -9.44
N GLY A 755 -33.27 7.76 -9.22
CA GLY A 755 -34.64 8.28 -9.40
C GLY A 755 -35.16 8.29 -10.85
N VAL A 756 -34.43 7.67 -11.79
CA VAL A 756 -34.78 7.60 -13.21
C VAL A 756 -35.76 6.46 -13.45
N GLU A 757 -36.81 6.71 -14.23
CA GLU A 757 -37.83 5.71 -14.57
C GLU A 757 -37.20 4.50 -15.29
N GLY A 758 -37.40 3.29 -14.75
CA GLY A 758 -36.81 2.05 -15.27
C GLY A 758 -35.43 1.67 -14.69
N ALA A 759 -34.90 2.41 -13.70
CA ALA A 759 -33.63 2.06 -13.05
C ALA A 759 -33.70 0.72 -12.28
N THR A 760 -32.68 -0.12 -12.46
CA THR A 760 -32.54 -1.40 -11.75
C THR A 760 -32.10 -1.20 -10.30
N ALA A 761 -32.75 -1.93 -9.41
CA ALA A 761 -32.38 -2.00 -8.00
C ALA A 761 -31.00 -2.63 -7.81
N GLN A 762 -30.20 -2.04 -6.93
CA GLN A 762 -28.89 -2.55 -6.53
C GLN A 762 -28.92 -2.92 -5.05
N TYR A 763 -28.41 -4.11 -4.75
CA TYR A 763 -28.16 -4.55 -3.38
C TYR A 763 -27.16 -3.60 -2.70
N VAL A 764 -27.47 -3.19 -1.47
CA VAL A 764 -26.57 -2.39 -0.62
C VAL A 764 -26.02 -3.24 0.51
N GLU A 765 -26.90 -3.67 1.42
CA GLU A 765 -26.53 -4.40 2.64
C GLU A 765 -27.76 -5.16 3.19
N GLN A 766 -27.55 -6.16 4.06
CA GLN A 766 -28.61 -6.86 4.78
C GLN A 766 -28.35 -6.87 6.28
N SER A 767 -29.41 -6.89 7.10
CA SER A 767 -29.33 -6.95 8.56
C SER A 767 -30.44 -7.85 9.13
N ILE A 768 -30.17 -8.48 10.27
CA ILE A 768 -31.17 -9.27 11.01
C ILE A 768 -31.77 -8.40 12.12
N LEU A 769 -33.09 -8.32 12.20
CA LEU A 769 -33.83 -7.65 13.27
C LEU A 769 -34.43 -8.70 14.20
N ASN A 770 -34.22 -8.56 15.50
CA ASN A 770 -34.66 -9.52 16.51
C ASN A 770 -34.77 -8.85 17.89
N ASN A 771 -35.10 -9.63 18.92
CA ASN A 771 -35.25 -9.10 20.26
C ASN A 771 -33.95 -8.51 20.86
N SER A 772 -32.76 -9.01 20.49
CA SER A 772 -31.50 -8.55 21.09
C SER A 772 -31.05 -7.18 20.58
N ASN A 773 -31.44 -6.79 19.37
CA ASN A 773 -31.22 -5.43 18.84
C ASN A 773 -32.43 -4.51 19.00
N GLY A 774 -33.43 -4.92 19.79
CA GLY A 774 -34.64 -4.13 19.99
C GLY A 774 -35.42 -3.88 18.71
N TRP A 775 -35.34 -4.82 17.75
CA TRP A 775 -36.04 -4.78 16.47
C TRP A 775 -35.69 -3.56 15.60
N LYS A 776 -34.44 -3.08 15.66
CA LYS A 776 -33.96 -1.95 14.85
C LYS A 776 -32.54 -2.11 14.32
N THR A 777 -32.22 -1.43 13.22
CA THR A 777 -30.87 -1.28 12.66
C THR A 777 -30.70 0.09 11.99
N ILE A 778 -29.46 0.53 11.78
CA ILE A 778 -29.14 1.79 11.09
C ILE A 778 -28.08 1.51 10.02
N PHE A 779 -28.39 1.86 8.77
CA PHE A 779 -27.44 1.87 7.66
C PHE A 779 -26.84 3.27 7.52
N ASN A 780 -25.52 3.40 7.70
CA ASN A 780 -24.81 4.68 7.73
C ASN A 780 -23.96 4.90 6.47
N GLU A 781 -23.49 6.14 6.28
CA GLU A 781 -22.56 6.53 5.19
C GLU A 781 -23.08 6.22 3.77
N LEU A 782 -24.40 6.27 3.58
CA LEU A 782 -25.02 5.96 2.29
C LEU A 782 -24.97 7.19 1.37
N PRO A 783 -24.48 7.08 0.12
CA PRO A 783 -24.43 8.23 -0.79
C PRO A 783 -25.84 8.70 -1.17
N SER A 784 -26.12 10.01 -1.09
CA SER A 784 -27.42 10.56 -1.53
C SER A 784 -27.56 10.65 -3.06
N LYS A 785 -26.44 10.60 -3.80
CA LYS A 785 -26.39 10.77 -5.26
C LYS A 785 -25.38 9.81 -5.90
N ASP A 786 -25.60 9.48 -7.16
CA ASP A 786 -24.68 8.67 -7.97
C ASP A 786 -23.49 9.49 -8.52
N GLU A 787 -22.60 8.84 -9.28
CA GLU A 787 -21.40 9.47 -9.88
C GLU A 787 -21.71 10.58 -10.91
N ARG A 788 -22.97 10.72 -11.33
CA ARG A 788 -23.45 11.72 -12.28
C ARG A 788 -24.24 12.84 -11.59
N GLY A 789 -24.46 12.74 -10.28
CA GLY A 789 -25.22 13.70 -9.49
C GLY A 789 -26.72 13.39 -9.41
N ASP A 790 -27.19 12.25 -9.94
CA ASP A 790 -28.60 11.83 -9.87
C ASP A 790 -28.91 11.27 -8.47
N PRO A 791 -30.05 11.63 -7.85
CA PRO A 791 -30.36 11.20 -6.49
C PRO A 791 -30.64 9.69 -6.41
N PHE A 792 -30.12 9.06 -5.34
CA PHE A 792 -30.49 7.70 -4.97
C PHE A 792 -31.80 7.68 -4.18
N VAL A 793 -32.66 6.71 -4.51
CA VAL A 793 -33.83 6.32 -3.74
C VAL A 793 -33.51 5.00 -3.06
N TYR A 794 -33.64 4.96 -1.73
CA TYR A 794 -33.40 3.78 -0.91
C TYR A 794 -34.71 3.17 -0.45
N TYR A 795 -34.75 1.85 -0.36
CA TYR A 795 -35.89 1.11 0.17
C TYR A 795 -35.45 -0.23 0.73
N VAL A 796 -36.28 -0.82 1.58
CA VAL A 796 -35.99 -2.05 2.30
C VAL A 796 -36.97 -3.13 1.90
N GLU A 797 -36.48 -4.35 1.72
CA GLU A 797 -37.31 -5.55 1.57
C GLU A 797 -37.04 -6.49 2.73
N GLU A 798 -38.08 -7.16 3.24
CA GLU A 798 -37.94 -8.19 4.26
C GLU A 798 -38.21 -9.56 3.63
N ASN A 799 -37.43 -10.57 4.04
CA ASN A 799 -37.72 -11.95 3.66
C ASN A 799 -39.06 -12.41 4.27
N PRO A 800 -39.94 -13.09 3.50
CA PRO A 800 -41.25 -13.51 4.00
C PRO A 800 -41.17 -14.30 5.31
N VAL A 801 -42.07 -13.99 6.25
CA VAL A 801 -42.16 -14.65 7.55
C VAL A 801 -43.40 -15.56 7.59
N ASP A 802 -43.21 -16.82 7.96
CA ASP A 802 -44.28 -17.81 8.04
C ASP A 802 -45.42 -17.38 8.98
N GLY A 803 -46.67 -17.46 8.53
CA GLY A 803 -47.86 -17.02 9.26
C GLY A 803 -48.13 -15.50 9.28
N TYR A 804 -47.31 -14.68 8.60
CA TYR A 804 -47.47 -13.22 8.57
C TYR A 804 -47.43 -12.66 7.15
N THR A 805 -48.22 -11.60 6.91
CA THR A 805 -48.09 -10.72 5.73
C THR A 805 -47.18 -9.54 6.08
N THR A 806 -46.15 -9.30 5.28
CA THR A 806 -45.26 -8.14 5.44
C THR A 806 -45.85 -6.91 4.76
N MET A 807 -46.10 -5.87 5.57
CA MET A 807 -46.37 -4.51 5.11
C MET A 807 -45.07 -3.71 5.24
N VAL A 808 -44.32 -3.57 4.15
CA VAL A 808 -43.26 -2.58 4.06
C VAL A 808 -43.95 -1.23 3.78
N GLY A 809 -43.70 -0.21 4.60
CA GLY A 809 -44.15 1.14 4.28
C GLY A 809 -43.69 1.50 2.87
N SER A 810 -44.63 1.77 1.96
CA SER A 810 -44.39 2.13 0.57
C SER A 810 -43.31 3.21 0.48
N SER A 811 -42.27 2.98 -0.33
CA SER A 811 -41.21 3.93 -0.75
C SER A 811 -41.20 5.25 0.05
N VAL A 812 -40.44 5.29 1.14
CA VAL A 812 -40.23 6.56 1.86
C VAL A 812 -39.39 7.47 0.99
N THR A 813 -40.00 8.54 0.50
CA THR A 813 -39.25 9.70 0.01
C THR A 813 -38.74 10.43 1.26
N LEU A 814 -37.43 10.68 1.31
CA LEU A 814 -36.66 11.14 2.46
C LEU A 814 -37.20 12.43 3.11
N GLU A 815 -38.16 12.33 4.04
CA GLU A 815 -38.48 13.44 4.94
C GLU A 815 -37.98 13.22 6.39
N ASP A 816 -37.76 11.97 6.85
CA ASP A 816 -37.33 11.69 8.24
C ASP A 816 -36.18 10.68 8.42
N GLY A 817 -35.80 9.92 7.38
CA GLY A 817 -34.69 8.97 7.44
C GLY A 817 -34.98 7.64 8.15
N THR A 818 -36.25 7.32 8.41
CA THR A 818 -36.67 6.08 9.10
C THR A 818 -37.63 5.26 8.25
N ILE A 819 -37.39 3.94 8.13
CA ILE A 819 -38.26 2.98 7.46
C ILE A 819 -38.84 2.02 8.50
N THR A 820 -40.17 1.95 8.60
CA THR A 820 -40.83 0.96 9.47
C THR A 820 -41.34 -0.22 8.64
N VAL A 821 -40.89 -1.44 8.98
CA VAL A 821 -41.39 -2.70 8.43
C VAL A 821 -42.38 -3.30 9.41
N THR A 822 -43.58 -3.68 8.98
CA THR A 822 -44.63 -4.24 9.85
C THR A 822 -45.06 -5.62 9.37
N ASN A 823 -45.10 -6.64 10.23
CA ASN A 823 -45.71 -7.94 9.91
C ASN A 823 -47.07 -8.08 10.57
N ARG A 824 -48.09 -8.51 9.81
CA ARG A 824 -49.45 -8.77 10.31
C ARG A 824 -49.78 -10.26 10.20
N ALA A 825 -50.29 -10.87 11.28
CA ALA A 825 -50.67 -12.30 11.25
C ALA A 825 -51.82 -12.59 10.26
N ILE A 826 -51.81 -13.77 9.62
CA ILE A 826 -52.80 -14.20 8.60
C ILE A 826 -53.93 -15.04 9.25
N PRO A 827 -55.23 -14.85 8.90
CA PRO A 827 -56.35 -15.68 9.39
C PRO A 827 -56.43 -17.09 8.74
N GLU A 828 -56.97 -18.09 9.45
CA GLU A 828 -56.97 -19.51 9.02
C GLU A 828 -58.24 -20.03 8.27
N GLU A 829 -59.36 -19.31 8.14
CA GLU A 829 -60.61 -19.82 7.48
C GLU A 829 -60.90 -19.21 6.08
N GLY A 830 -61.31 -20.06 5.11
CA GLY A 830 -61.83 -19.63 3.78
C GLY A 830 -60.82 -19.61 2.62
N THR A 831 -59.61 -20.12 2.82
CA THR A 831 -58.51 -19.95 1.86
C THR A 831 -58.00 -21.30 1.32
N ILE A 832 -57.67 -21.39 0.04
CA ILE A 832 -56.93 -22.53 -0.53
C ILE A 832 -55.47 -22.15 -0.69
N THR A 833 -54.58 -22.98 -0.17
CA THR A 833 -53.13 -22.86 -0.37
C THR A 833 -52.61 -24.11 -1.07
N ILE A 834 -51.78 -23.93 -2.10
CA ILE A 834 -51.00 -25.03 -2.65
C ILE A 834 -49.54 -24.88 -2.25
N ARG A 835 -48.90 -25.99 -1.91
CA ARG A 835 -47.50 -26.03 -1.47
C ARG A 835 -46.73 -27.14 -2.16
N LYS A 836 -45.50 -26.86 -2.57
CA LYS A 836 -44.57 -27.86 -3.10
C LYS A 836 -43.56 -28.27 -2.04
N VAL A 837 -43.51 -29.57 -1.77
CA VAL A 837 -42.55 -30.20 -0.85
C VAL A 837 -41.61 -31.10 -1.66
N TRP A 838 -40.31 -30.88 -1.49
CA TRP A 838 -39.26 -31.74 -2.03
C TRP A 838 -38.83 -32.73 -0.95
N GLN A 839 -38.85 -34.02 -1.26
CA GLN A 839 -38.41 -35.08 -0.35
C GLN A 839 -37.20 -35.82 -0.91
N ASN A 840 -36.28 -36.21 -0.03
CA ASN A 840 -35.18 -37.10 -0.38
C ASN A 840 -35.70 -38.55 -0.56
N TYR A 841 -34.82 -39.47 -0.96
CA TYR A 841 -35.16 -40.89 -1.14
C TYR A 841 -35.81 -41.55 0.08
N PHE A 842 -35.48 -41.08 1.30
CA PHE A 842 -36.03 -41.60 2.55
C PHE A 842 -37.39 -40.99 2.93
N GLY A 843 -37.89 -40.00 2.17
CA GLY A 843 -39.16 -39.32 2.43
C GLY A 843 -39.06 -38.10 3.36
N ASN A 844 -37.85 -37.66 3.71
CA ASN A 844 -37.65 -36.48 4.55
C ASN A 844 -37.64 -35.19 3.71
N PRO A 845 -38.24 -34.08 4.18
CA PRO A 845 -38.23 -32.80 3.47
C PRO A 845 -36.81 -32.23 3.25
N ILE A 846 -36.56 -31.66 2.07
CA ILE A 846 -35.31 -30.99 1.68
C ILE A 846 -35.45 -29.48 1.91
N GLN A 847 -34.61 -28.88 2.76
CA GLN A 847 -34.71 -27.45 3.10
C GLN A 847 -33.99 -26.50 2.12
N ASP A 848 -32.86 -26.90 1.55
CA ASP A 848 -32.16 -26.07 0.57
C ASP A 848 -32.66 -26.38 -0.84
N THR A 849 -33.46 -25.46 -1.39
CA THR A 849 -34.09 -25.61 -2.70
C THR A 849 -33.43 -24.74 -3.79
N SER A 850 -32.28 -24.12 -3.51
CA SER A 850 -31.63 -23.12 -4.38
C SER A 850 -31.19 -23.59 -5.76
N LEU A 851 -31.09 -24.90 -5.97
CA LEU A 851 -30.72 -25.51 -7.25
C LEU A 851 -31.89 -26.21 -7.96
N PHE A 852 -33.09 -26.20 -7.38
CA PHE A 852 -34.26 -26.85 -7.98
C PHE A 852 -34.89 -25.95 -9.05
N PRO A 853 -35.24 -26.51 -10.22
CA PRO A 853 -35.93 -25.74 -11.27
C PRO A 853 -37.36 -25.43 -10.83
N HIS A 854 -37.93 -24.31 -11.29
CA HIS A 854 -39.35 -24.04 -11.11
C HIS A 854 -40.21 -25.19 -11.65
N ILE A 855 -41.37 -25.41 -11.04
CA ILE A 855 -42.37 -26.34 -11.55
C ILE A 855 -43.65 -25.60 -11.91
N ASN A 856 -44.38 -26.15 -12.87
CA ASN A 856 -45.73 -25.74 -13.23
C ASN A 856 -46.73 -26.76 -12.68
N ALA A 857 -47.75 -26.26 -11.99
CA ALA A 857 -48.88 -27.01 -11.46
C ALA A 857 -50.20 -26.36 -11.91
N GLU A 858 -51.30 -27.10 -11.83
CA GLU A 858 -52.63 -26.64 -12.21
C GLU A 858 -53.62 -26.96 -11.09
N LEU A 859 -54.45 -25.98 -10.74
CA LEU A 859 -55.60 -26.14 -9.85
C LEU A 859 -56.86 -26.36 -10.70
N TRP A 860 -57.61 -27.42 -10.41
CA TRP A 860 -58.80 -27.86 -11.13
C TRP A 860 -60.02 -27.85 -10.20
N ARG A 861 -61.23 -27.64 -10.75
CA ARG A 861 -62.51 -27.63 -10.02
C ARG A 861 -63.53 -28.62 -10.57
N HIS A 862 -64.34 -29.21 -9.68
CA HIS A 862 -65.43 -30.17 -9.99
C HIS A 862 -66.78 -29.75 -9.37
N VAL A 863 -67.92 -30.07 -10.03
CA VAL A 863 -69.31 -29.66 -9.65
C VAL A 863 -70.15 -30.83 -9.11
N SER A 864 -70.88 -30.63 -7.99
CA SER A 864 -71.87 -31.58 -7.44
C SER A 864 -73.29 -30.97 -7.37
N TYR A 865 -74.36 -31.72 -7.73
CA TYR A 865 -75.76 -31.23 -7.80
C TYR A 865 -76.71 -31.94 -6.82
N THR A 866 -77.38 -31.22 -5.90
CA THR A 866 -78.55 -31.74 -5.16
C THR A 866 -79.49 -30.62 -4.63
N ASP A 867 -80.81 -30.86 -4.78
CA ASP A 867 -81.98 -30.29 -4.06
C ASP A 867 -82.73 -29.04 -4.59
N LEU A 868 -83.85 -29.26 -5.31
CA LEU A 868 -84.94 -28.28 -5.50
C LEU A 868 -86.33 -28.97 -5.34
N ASP A 869 -87.23 -28.38 -4.53
CA ASP A 869 -88.59 -28.88 -4.24
C ASP A 869 -89.57 -28.81 -5.46
N PRO A 870 -90.52 -29.77 -5.65
CA PRO A 870 -91.43 -29.83 -6.81
C PRO A 870 -92.64 -28.86 -6.78
N VAL A 871 -93.03 -28.32 -7.96
CA VAL A 871 -94.09 -27.32 -8.22
C VAL A 871 -95.41 -27.98 -8.67
N SER A 872 -96.57 -27.39 -8.37
CA SER A 872 -97.89 -27.92 -8.81
C SER A 872 -98.39 -27.20 -10.08
N LEU A 873 -98.86 -27.96 -11.07
CA LEU A 873 -99.45 -27.50 -12.34
C LEU A 873 -100.95 -27.83 -12.38
N THR A 874 -101.80 -26.86 -12.71
CA THR A 874 -103.26 -27.05 -12.81
C THR A 874 -103.74 -26.85 -14.25
N ILE A 875 -104.53 -27.79 -14.76
CA ILE A 875 -105.05 -27.80 -16.14
C ILE A 875 -106.58 -27.77 -16.09
N SER A 876 -107.22 -26.86 -16.83
CA SER A 876 -108.68 -26.76 -16.92
C SER A 876 -109.17 -26.82 -18.37
N TYR A 877 -110.17 -27.67 -18.64
CA TYR A 877 -110.79 -27.79 -19.97
C TYR A 877 -112.29 -28.09 -19.87
N GLY A 878 -113.12 -27.41 -20.67
CA GLY A 878 -114.56 -27.69 -20.76
C GLY A 878 -115.37 -27.55 -19.46
N GLY A 879 -114.82 -26.92 -18.42
CA GLY A 879 -115.45 -26.75 -17.10
C GLY A 879 -114.93 -27.67 -15.98
N GLU A 880 -114.05 -28.64 -16.28
CA GLU A 880 -113.37 -29.48 -15.26
C GLU A 880 -111.90 -29.11 -15.10
N THR A 881 -111.27 -29.47 -13.97
CA THR A 881 -109.89 -29.09 -13.62
C THR A 881 -109.11 -30.25 -12.95
N GLU A 882 -107.85 -30.44 -13.32
CA GLU A 882 -106.92 -31.46 -12.76
C GLU A 882 -105.57 -30.82 -12.33
N VAL A 883 -104.91 -31.37 -11.30
CA VAL A 883 -103.63 -30.84 -10.75
C VAL A 883 -102.54 -31.92 -10.71
N ILE A 884 -101.33 -31.61 -11.21
CA ILE A 884 -100.17 -32.52 -11.30
C ILE A 884 -98.94 -31.87 -10.65
N LYS A 885 -98.12 -32.59 -9.88
CA LYS A 885 -96.86 -32.07 -9.30
C LYS A 885 -95.63 -32.47 -10.13
N VAL A 886 -94.77 -31.52 -10.46
CA VAL A 886 -93.55 -31.70 -11.28
C VAL A 886 -92.37 -30.83 -10.80
N PRO A 887 -91.11 -31.32 -10.84
CA PRO A 887 -89.94 -30.52 -10.48
C PRO A 887 -89.75 -29.25 -11.34
N PRO A 888 -89.25 -28.13 -10.77
CA PRO A 888 -89.05 -26.89 -11.52
C PRO A 888 -88.10 -27.09 -12.72
N GLY A 889 -88.46 -26.54 -13.89
CA GLY A 889 -87.66 -26.65 -15.11
C GLY A 889 -87.82 -27.97 -15.88
N THR A 890 -88.82 -28.79 -15.54
CA THR A 890 -89.19 -29.98 -16.33
C THR A 890 -90.13 -29.57 -17.47
N ASP A 891 -89.77 -29.88 -18.72
CA ASP A 891 -90.65 -29.64 -19.87
C ASP A 891 -91.79 -30.68 -19.89
N VAL A 892 -93.04 -30.20 -19.81
CA VAL A 892 -94.24 -31.05 -19.88
C VAL A 892 -94.93 -30.80 -21.22
N THR A 893 -95.18 -31.88 -21.98
CA THR A 893 -95.84 -31.81 -23.29
C THR A 893 -97.20 -32.50 -23.23
N PHE A 894 -98.27 -31.80 -23.62
CA PHE A 894 -99.63 -32.34 -23.68
C PHE A 894 -100.01 -32.65 -25.13
N TYR A 895 -100.71 -33.76 -25.35
CA TYR A 895 -101.24 -34.13 -26.66
C TYR A 895 -102.77 -34.08 -26.64
N VAL A 896 -103.37 -33.29 -27.53
CA VAL A 896 -104.82 -33.31 -27.79
C VAL A 896 -105.03 -33.77 -29.22
N ARG A 897 -105.76 -34.86 -29.45
CA ARG A 897 -105.85 -35.50 -30.77
C ARG A 897 -107.29 -35.53 -31.30
N ALA A 898 -107.60 -34.80 -32.37
CA ALA A 898 -108.93 -34.80 -33.01
C ALA A 898 -108.88 -35.42 -34.45
N TYR A 899 -109.90 -36.16 -34.87
CA TYR A 899 -109.99 -36.88 -36.16
C TYR A 899 -111.17 -36.44 -37.06
N TYR A 900 -111.02 -36.43 -38.40
CA TYR A 900 -112.13 -36.12 -39.35
C TYR A 900 -111.91 -36.69 -40.79
N TYR A 901 -112.94 -37.20 -41.50
CA TYR A 901 -112.90 -37.62 -42.95
C TYR A 901 -114.29 -37.65 -43.66
N GLY A 902 -114.36 -37.33 -44.98
CA GLY A 902 -115.52 -37.44 -45.90
C GLY A 902 -115.17 -37.44 -47.43
N ASP A 903 -116.07 -37.94 -48.31
CA ASP A 903 -115.90 -38.53 -49.68
C ASP A 903 -115.74 -37.62 -50.96
N TRP A 904 -115.18 -38.20 -52.05
CA TRP A 904 -114.90 -37.59 -53.39
C TRP A 904 -115.84 -38.08 -54.53
N ALA A 905 -116.55 -37.18 -55.25
CA ALA A 905 -117.05 -37.42 -56.62
C ALA A 905 -117.50 -36.15 -57.40
N ASN A 906 -117.08 -36.06 -58.68
CA ASN A 906 -117.59 -35.27 -59.82
C ASN A 906 -117.14 -33.81 -60.05
N PHE A 907 -115.95 -33.66 -60.64
CA PHE A 907 -115.72 -32.78 -61.81
C PHE A 907 -115.00 -33.61 -62.90
N SER A 908 -115.76 -34.07 -63.91
CA SER A 908 -115.25 -34.68 -65.15
C SER A 908 -116.17 -34.24 -66.30
N GLN A 909 -115.64 -33.66 -67.39
CA GLN A 909 -116.21 -33.63 -68.76
C GLN A 909 -115.55 -32.57 -69.69
N ILE A 910 -114.51 -32.97 -70.43
CA ILE A 910 -114.40 -32.82 -71.90
C ILE A 910 -113.78 -34.14 -72.37
N TYR A 911 -114.52 -34.89 -73.18
CA TYR A 911 -114.50 -36.35 -73.27
C TYR A 911 -114.66 -36.77 -74.75
N LYS A 912 -114.13 -37.96 -75.07
CA LYS A 912 -114.63 -38.98 -76.03
C LYS A 912 -113.79 -39.33 -77.28
N ASP A 913 -113.76 -40.66 -77.46
CA ASP A 913 -113.39 -41.51 -78.60
C ASP A 913 -111.88 -41.82 -78.78
N GLY A 914 -111.37 -43.06 -78.71
CA GLY A 914 -111.95 -44.40 -78.56
C GLY A 914 -110.84 -45.48 -78.50
N LYS A 915 -111.14 -46.55 -77.75
CA LYS A 915 -110.43 -47.84 -77.46
C LYS A 915 -109.81 -48.63 -78.65
N PRO A 916 -109.10 -49.80 -78.49
CA PRO A 916 -108.62 -50.54 -77.28
C PRO A 916 -107.16 -51.14 -77.34
N THR A 917 -106.81 -51.85 -76.24
CA THR A 917 -105.88 -53.01 -76.02
C THR A 917 -104.35 -52.84 -75.81
N ASP A 918 -103.96 -53.31 -74.62
CA ASP A 918 -102.85 -54.18 -74.18
C ASP A 918 -101.37 -53.72 -74.08
N ASP A 919 -100.93 -53.81 -72.82
CA ASP A 919 -99.67 -54.36 -72.26
C ASP A 919 -98.35 -53.55 -72.11
N VAL A 920 -98.03 -53.33 -70.82
CA VAL A 920 -96.79 -53.68 -70.08
C VAL A 920 -95.57 -52.72 -70.05
N GLU A 921 -95.13 -52.49 -68.80
CA GLU A 921 -93.81 -52.12 -68.25
C GLU A 921 -93.22 -50.68 -68.37
N THR A 922 -92.54 -50.32 -67.26
CA THR A 922 -91.59 -49.21 -67.00
C THR A 922 -92.09 -47.77 -66.71
N ASP A 923 -91.88 -47.39 -65.45
CA ASP A 923 -91.07 -46.27 -64.93
C ASP A 923 -91.52 -44.78 -64.94
N THR A 924 -91.28 -44.16 -63.77
CA THR A 924 -91.18 -42.73 -63.35
C THR A 924 -92.29 -41.69 -63.61
N SER A 925 -92.81 -41.08 -62.53
CA SER A 925 -92.73 -39.61 -62.18
C SER A 925 -93.93 -39.03 -61.36
N THR A 926 -93.57 -38.28 -60.30
CA THR A 926 -94.13 -37.01 -59.73
C THR A 926 -95.64 -36.71 -59.50
N ASP A 927 -95.97 -36.55 -58.20
CA ASP A 927 -96.61 -35.42 -57.47
C ASP A 927 -98.11 -34.99 -57.54
N ARG A 928 -98.57 -34.65 -56.29
CA ARG A 928 -99.75 -33.92 -55.75
C ARG A 928 -100.96 -34.75 -55.28
N GLU A 929 -101.20 -34.92 -53.98
CA GLU A 929 -101.65 -33.99 -52.90
C GLU A 929 -103.16 -33.65 -52.89
N GLN A 930 -103.85 -34.04 -51.79
CA GLN A 930 -104.62 -33.21 -50.81
C GLN A 930 -105.54 -34.13 -49.95
N SER A 931 -105.84 -33.92 -48.65
CA SER A 931 -105.30 -33.08 -47.56
C SER A 931 -106.09 -33.32 -46.24
N SER A 932 -105.46 -33.00 -45.10
CA SER A 932 -105.96 -32.70 -43.73
C SER A 932 -106.44 -33.82 -42.76
N ILE A 933 -105.58 -34.13 -41.78
CA ILE A 933 -105.94 -34.04 -40.35
C ILE A 933 -104.96 -33.05 -39.70
N ARG A 934 -105.50 -31.99 -39.11
CA ARG A 934 -104.77 -31.01 -38.31
C ARG A 934 -104.76 -31.50 -36.87
N THR A 935 -103.57 -31.77 -36.31
CA THR A 935 -103.39 -31.65 -34.86
C THR A 935 -102.93 -30.22 -34.61
N THR A 936 -103.85 -29.40 -34.12
CA THR A 936 -103.63 -28.01 -33.74
C THR A 936 -102.75 -27.94 -32.49
N SER A 937 -101.68 -27.14 -32.60
CA SER A 937 -100.81 -26.62 -31.52
C SER A 937 -100.24 -27.64 -30.53
N LEU A 938 -99.03 -28.14 -30.83
CA LEU A 938 -98.07 -28.56 -29.82
C LEU A 938 -97.49 -27.28 -29.19
N GLN A 939 -97.82 -26.99 -27.94
CA GLN A 939 -97.05 -26.04 -27.15
C GLN A 939 -96.36 -26.82 -26.03
N THR A 940 -95.04 -26.90 -26.13
CA THR A 940 -94.19 -27.21 -24.98
C THR A 940 -94.23 -26.01 -24.05
N ILE A 941 -94.64 -26.22 -22.80
CA ILE A 941 -94.64 -25.16 -21.80
C ILE A 941 -93.59 -25.53 -20.76
N THR A 942 -92.56 -24.70 -20.65
CA THR A 942 -91.57 -24.80 -19.57
C THR A 942 -92.20 -24.25 -18.30
N VAL A 943 -92.38 -25.12 -17.29
CA VAL A 943 -93.11 -24.79 -16.06
C VAL A 943 -92.21 -23.97 -15.13
N ASN A 944 -92.54 -22.69 -14.97
CA ASN A 944 -92.00 -21.79 -13.94
C ASN A 944 -93.13 -21.37 -12.97
N ASN A 945 -92.79 -21.03 -11.72
CA ASN A 945 -93.72 -20.92 -10.59
C ASN A 945 -95.04 -20.17 -10.92
N ASP A 946 -96.15 -20.89 -10.70
CA ASP A 946 -97.57 -20.52 -10.85
C ASP A 946 -98.06 -20.19 -12.27
N MET A 947 -98.27 -21.24 -13.09
CA MET A 947 -98.90 -21.12 -14.41
C MET A 947 -100.27 -21.82 -14.48
N THR A 948 -101.28 -21.13 -15.02
CA THR A 948 -102.59 -21.69 -15.37
C THR A 948 -102.79 -21.57 -16.88
N VAL A 949 -103.16 -22.67 -17.54
CA VAL A 949 -103.36 -22.71 -19.00
C VAL A 949 -104.83 -23.02 -19.31
N THR A 950 -105.49 -22.18 -20.12
CA THR A 950 -106.92 -22.33 -20.51
C THR A 950 -107.05 -22.26 -22.03
N TYR A 951 -107.77 -23.20 -22.66
CA TYR A 951 -107.88 -23.32 -24.14
C TYR A 951 -109.32 -23.19 -24.66
N TYR A 952 -109.54 -22.48 -25.78
CA TYR A 952 -110.79 -22.40 -26.55
C TYR A 952 -110.48 -22.44 -28.07
N SER A 953 -111.34 -23.06 -28.90
CA SER A 953 -111.24 -22.95 -30.38
C SER A 953 -112.61 -22.69 -31.04
N LEU A 954 -112.64 -21.81 -32.06
CA LEU A 954 -113.76 -21.58 -32.99
C LEU A 954 -113.26 -21.38 -34.44
N SER A 955 -114.15 -21.73 -35.38
CA SER A 955 -114.06 -22.13 -36.80
C SER A 955 -113.49 -21.14 -37.85
N PRO A 956 -112.99 -21.61 -39.02
CA PRO A 956 -112.73 -20.77 -40.20
C PRO A 956 -113.98 -20.60 -41.10
N ASP A 957 -114.03 -19.46 -41.78
CA ASP A 957 -115.17 -18.94 -42.56
C ASP A 957 -114.91 -19.00 -44.08
N TYR A 958 -115.97 -19.37 -44.81
CA TYR A 958 -116.25 -19.34 -46.26
C TYR A 958 -115.53 -20.31 -47.22
N GLY A 959 -116.35 -21.18 -47.84
CA GLY A 959 -116.23 -21.36 -49.30
C GLY A 959 -116.62 -22.69 -49.97
N ASN A 960 -117.33 -23.63 -49.34
CA ASN A 960 -118.28 -24.58 -49.96
C ASN A 960 -118.54 -25.78 -49.04
N SER A 961 -119.81 -26.16 -48.96
CA SER A 961 -120.37 -27.17 -48.06
C SER A 961 -119.79 -28.57 -48.29
N ILE A 962 -119.16 -29.14 -47.27
CA ILE A 962 -119.08 -30.59 -47.05
C ILE A 962 -119.46 -30.81 -45.58
N TYR A 963 -120.62 -31.44 -45.35
CA TYR A 963 -121.03 -31.90 -44.03
C TYR A 963 -120.17 -33.10 -43.66
N ALA A 964 -119.49 -33.06 -42.51
CA ALA A 964 -119.23 -34.27 -41.76
C ALA A 964 -119.67 -34.10 -40.29
N ASN A 965 -120.29 -35.15 -39.82
CA ASN A 965 -120.97 -35.22 -38.54
C ASN A 965 -120.00 -35.83 -37.51
N SER A 966 -120.08 -35.36 -36.26
CA SER A 966 -119.48 -35.90 -35.03
C SER A 966 -117.95 -35.94 -34.89
N LEU A 967 -117.46 -35.36 -33.80
CA LEU A 967 -116.10 -35.51 -33.26
C LEU A 967 -116.25 -35.84 -31.76
N GLU A 968 -116.46 -37.12 -31.44
CA GLU A 968 -116.28 -37.64 -30.08
C GLU A 968 -114.80 -37.97 -29.86
N LEU A 969 -114.27 -37.59 -28.71
CA LEU A 969 -112.85 -37.73 -28.38
C LEU A 969 -112.74 -38.57 -27.09
N LEU A 970 -112.41 -39.86 -27.27
CA LEU A 970 -112.22 -40.85 -26.22
C LEU A 970 -110.74 -40.86 -25.75
N ASN A 971 -110.52 -40.53 -24.48
CA ASN A 971 -109.33 -40.72 -23.63
C ASN A 971 -108.03 -39.91 -23.90
N LEU A 972 -107.50 -39.34 -22.82
CA LEU A 972 -106.11 -38.90 -22.63
C LEU A 972 -105.34 -40.04 -21.92
N GLU A 973 -104.25 -40.53 -22.51
CA GLU A 973 -103.31 -41.46 -21.88
C GLU A 973 -101.99 -40.75 -21.56
N TYR A 974 -101.52 -40.90 -20.31
CA TYR A 974 -100.20 -40.43 -19.86
C TYR A 974 -99.17 -41.55 -20.00
N VAL A 975 -98.05 -41.27 -20.68
CA VAL A 975 -96.88 -42.15 -20.73
C VAL A 975 -95.67 -41.37 -20.22
N GLN A 976 -95.07 -41.81 -19.10
CA GLN A 976 -93.74 -41.36 -18.68
C GLN A 976 -92.68 -41.97 -19.60
N PRO A 977 -91.82 -41.18 -20.28
CA PRO A 977 -90.57 -41.69 -20.83
C PRO A 977 -89.50 -41.72 -19.72
N GLY A 978 -88.76 -42.82 -19.65
CA GLY A 978 -87.90 -43.22 -18.53
C GLY A 978 -86.72 -42.30 -18.21
N ILE A 979 -86.28 -42.41 -16.94
CA ILE A 979 -85.06 -41.83 -16.39
C ILE A 979 -83.86 -42.41 -17.15
N GLY A 980 -83.28 -41.61 -18.05
CA GLY A 980 -81.96 -41.84 -18.63
C GLY A 980 -80.87 -41.19 -17.77
N GLU A 981 -79.76 -41.90 -17.60
CA GLU A 981 -78.57 -41.54 -16.81
C GLU A 981 -78.14 -40.07 -16.91
N VAL A 982 -77.97 -39.40 -15.77
CA VAL A 982 -77.24 -38.13 -15.69
C VAL A 982 -75.74 -38.45 -15.77
N THR A 983 -75.11 -38.05 -16.87
CA THR A 983 -73.66 -38.03 -17.05
C THR A 983 -73.05 -36.97 -16.13
N ALA A 984 -72.02 -37.34 -15.37
CA ALA A 984 -71.25 -36.41 -14.54
C ALA A 984 -70.60 -35.32 -15.40
N ALA A 985 -70.58 -34.07 -14.93
CA ALA A 985 -69.93 -32.95 -15.60
C ALA A 985 -68.40 -33.12 -15.62
N PRO A 986 -67.69 -32.71 -16.69
CA PRO A 986 -66.23 -32.81 -16.77
C PRO A 986 -65.52 -31.79 -15.85
N ASP A 987 -64.35 -32.17 -15.31
CA ASP A 987 -63.47 -31.28 -14.53
C ASP A 987 -62.99 -30.06 -15.35
N GLU A 988 -62.96 -28.89 -14.74
CA GLU A 988 -62.51 -27.63 -15.38
C GLU A 988 -61.19 -27.13 -14.77
N LEU A 989 -60.26 -26.67 -15.61
CA LEU A 989 -59.04 -26.00 -15.16
C LEU A 989 -59.40 -24.62 -14.59
N TYR A 990 -59.01 -24.35 -13.35
CA TYR A 990 -59.20 -23.05 -12.71
C TYR A 990 -58.01 -22.11 -12.99
N GLU A 991 -56.79 -22.52 -12.63
CA GLU A 991 -55.58 -21.71 -12.85
C GLU A 991 -54.30 -22.57 -12.97
N SER A 992 -53.39 -22.17 -13.87
CA SER A 992 -52.02 -22.69 -13.92
C SER A 992 -51.08 -21.83 -13.08
N VAL A 993 -50.27 -22.46 -12.24
CA VAL A 993 -49.38 -21.81 -11.26
C VAL A 993 -47.94 -22.27 -11.43
N VAL A 994 -47.00 -21.32 -11.36
CA VAL A 994 -45.56 -21.61 -11.30
C VAL A 994 -45.09 -21.55 -9.85
N LEU A 995 -44.50 -22.63 -9.33
CA LEU A 995 -43.92 -22.70 -7.98
C LEU A 995 -42.39 -22.74 -8.07
N ASN A 996 -41.72 -21.90 -7.28
CA ASN A 996 -40.25 -21.78 -7.25
C ASN A 996 -39.77 -21.20 -5.90
N GLN A 997 -38.46 -21.01 -5.74
CA GLN A 997 -37.90 -20.47 -4.50
C GLN A 997 -38.40 -19.05 -4.18
N ASN A 998 -38.64 -18.20 -5.18
CA ASN A 998 -39.02 -16.81 -4.97
C ASN A 998 -40.45 -16.65 -4.40
N ASN A 999 -41.33 -17.63 -4.65
CA ASN A 999 -42.65 -17.69 -4.02
C ASN A 999 -42.72 -18.72 -2.89
N ASN A 1000 -41.57 -19.10 -2.32
CA ASN A 1000 -41.46 -20.10 -1.25
C ASN A 1000 -42.18 -21.41 -1.57
N TRP A 1001 -42.22 -21.78 -2.86
CA TRP A 1001 -42.87 -22.99 -3.33
C TRP A 1001 -44.37 -23.07 -2.98
N GLN A 1002 -45.03 -21.93 -2.83
CA GLN A 1002 -46.45 -21.85 -2.46
C GLN A 1002 -47.24 -20.80 -3.25
N LYS A 1003 -48.56 -21.00 -3.31
CA LYS A 1003 -49.52 -20.03 -3.86
C LYS A 1003 -50.82 -20.12 -3.06
N PHE A 1004 -51.43 -18.96 -2.83
CA PHE A 1004 -52.62 -18.80 -2.00
C PHE A 1004 -53.74 -18.10 -2.78
N TRP A 1005 -54.98 -18.49 -2.50
CA TRP A 1005 -56.21 -17.82 -2.93
C TRP A 1005 -57.11 -17.57 -1.72
N SER A 1006 -57.56 -16.33 -1.58
CA SER A 1006 -58.45 -15.87 -0.49
C SER A 1006 -59.93 -15.90 -0.88
N ASP A 1007 -60.25 -15.75 -2.17
CA ASP A 1007 -61.61 -15.53 -2.67
C ASP A 1007 -61.95 -16.51 -3.79
N ILE A 1008 -61.65 -17.79 -3.59
CA ILE A 1008 -61.95 -18.82 -4.59
C ILE A 1008 -63.43 -19.24 -4.49
N PRO A 1009 -64.20 -19.30 -5.59
CA PRO A 1009 -65.63 -19.63 -5.52
C PRO A 1009 -65.85 -21.06 -4.99
N THR A 1010 -66.43 -21.22 -3.82
CA THR A 1010 -66.91 -22.52 -3.33
C THR A 1010 -68.32 -22.81 -3.83
N GLU A 1011 -69.09 -21.77 -4.15
CA GLU A 1011 -70.40 -21.86 -4.78
C GLU A 1011 -70.60 -20.77 -5.83
N GLU A 1012 -71.32 -21.06 -6.91
CA GLU A 1012 -71.75 -20.08 -7.91
C GLU A 1012 -73.24 -20.28 -8.21
N VAL A 1013 -74.00 -19.19 -8.29
CA VAL A 1013 -75.40 -19.24 -8.73
C VAL A 1013 -75.47 -18.78 -10.18
N LYS A 1014 -75.85 -19.69 -11.07
CA LYS A 1014 -75.97 -19.42 -12.50
C LYS A 1014 -77.31 -19.93 -13.00
N ASP A 1015 -78.04 -19.12 -13.75
CA ASP A 1015 -79.36 -19.45 -14.29
C ASP A 1015 -80.35 -20.03 -13.24
N ALA A 1016 -80.35 -19.42 -12.05
CA ALA A 1016 -81.15 -19.83 -10.87
C ALA A 1016 -80.85 -21.23 -10.30
N LYS A 1017 -79.66 -21.79 -10.57
CA LYS A 1017 -79.13 -23.02 -9.97
C LYS A 1017 -77.85 -22.73 -9.19
N THR A 1018 -77.71 -23.33 -8.01
CA THR A 1018 -76.48 -23.25 -7.19
C THR A 1018 -75.55 -24.41 -7.54
N TYR A 1019 -74.30 -24.09 -7.86
CA TYR A 1019 -73.22 -25.02 -8.17
C TYR A 1019 -72.21 -24.98 -7.03
N THR A 1020 -71.91 -26.11 -6.38
CA THR A 1020 -70.86 -26.20 -5.35
C THR A 1020 -69.58 -26.81 -5.94
N TYR A 1021 -68.42 -26.21 -5.65
CA TYR A 1021 -67.11 -26.57 -6.21
C TYR A 1021 -66.15 -27.17 -5.18
N LYS A 1022 -65.44 -28.23 -5.59
CA LYS A 1022 -64.25 -28.75 -4.89
C LYS A 1022 -63.01 -28.64 -5.76
N TYR A 1023 -61.87 -28.37 -5.14
CA TYR A 1023 -60.61 -28.09 -5.81
C TYR A 1023 -59.56 -29.18 -5.61
N TYR A 1024 -58.78 -29.43 -6.66
CA TYR A 1024 -57.75 -30.47 -6.74
C TYR A 1024 -56.54 -29.96 -7.51
N LEU A 1025 -55.37 -30.53 -7.25
CA LEU A 1025 -54.07 -30.08 -7.71
C LEU A 1025 -53.39 -31.13 -8.59
N LYS A 1026 -52.74 -30.68 -9.65
CA LYS A 1026 -51.98 -31.53 -10.58
C LYS A 1026 -50.65 -30.88 -10.95
N GLU A 1027 -49.54 -31.59 -10.75
CA GLU A 1027 -48.23 -31.18 -11.29
C GLU A 1027 -48.17 -31.50 -12.79
N ILE A 1028 -47.82 -30.49 -13.59
CA ILE A 1028 -47.69 -30.63 -15.05
C ILE A 1028 -46.23 -30.86 -15.45
N SER A 1029 -45.30 -30.44 -14.60
CA SER A 1029 -43.87 -30.61 -14.85
C SER A 1029 -43.43 -32.06 -14.62
N VAL A 1030 -42.71 -32.63 -15.59
CA VAL A 1030 -42.02 -33.90 -15.40
C VAL A 1030 -40.62 -33.61 -14.87
N VAL A 1031 -40.37 -33.95 -13.60
CA VAL A 1031 -39.06 -33.74 -12.96
C VAL A 1031 -38.24 -35.03 -13.02
N PRO A 1032 -37.18 -35.11 -13.85
CA PRO A 1032 -36.39 -36.34 -13.98
C PRO A 1032 -35.76 -36.75 -12.64
N GLY A 1033 -35.92 -38.02 -12.26
CA GLY A 1033 -35.34 -38.56 -11.02
C GLY A 1033 -36.19 -38.40 -9.76
N TYR A 1034 -37.42 -37.89 -9.87
CA TYR A 1034 -38.39 -37.80 -8.76
C TYR A 1034 -39.71 -38.50 -9.11
N ASP A 1035 -40.36 -39.11 -8.11
CA ASP A 1035 -41.74 -39.57 -8.14
C ASP A 1035 -42.65 -38.50 -7.52
N THR A 1036 -43.73 -38.16 -8.22
CA THR A 1036 -44.71 -37.16 -7.77
C THR A 1036 -45.88 -37.85 -7.07
N THR A 1037 -46.18 -37.41 -5.85
CA THR A 1037 -47.38 -37.76 -5.09
C THR A 1037 -48.07 -36.50 -4.60
N TYR A 1038 -49.28 -36.62 -4.05
CA TYR A 1038 -50.06 -35.51 -3.52
C TYR A 1038 -50.49 -35.78 -2.08
N SER A 1039 -50.88 -34.73 -1.34
CA SER A 1039 -51.53 -34.89 -0.04
C SER A 1039 -52.85 -35.67 -0.18
N ALA A 1040 -53.31 -36.32 0.90
CA ALA A 1040 -54.45 -37.24 0.85
C ALA A 1040 -55.75 -36.55 0.43
N GLU A 1041 -55.90 -35.28 0.82
CA GLU A 1041 -57.03 -34.41 0.53
C GLU A 1041 -57.21 -34.20 -0.98
N ASN A 1042 -56.13 -34.30 -1.75
CA ASN A 1042 -56.15 -34.14 -3.21
C ASN A 1042 -56.89 -35.27 -3.94
N SER A 1043 -57.27 -36.36 -3.29
CA SER A 1043 -58.03 -37.46 -3.91
C SER A 1043 -59.54 -37.21 -3.93
N VAL A 1044 -60.03 -36.38 -3.00
CA VAL A 1044 -61.46 -36.08 -2.79
C VAL A 1044 -61.79 -34.60 -2.93
N GLY A 1045 -60.77 -33.73 -2.94
CA GLY A 1045 -60.86 -32.30 -3.22
C GLY A 1045 -61.28 -31.51 -2.01
N ILE A 1046 -60.88 -30.24 -1.98
CA ILE A 1046 -61.12 -29.35 -0.83
C ILE A 1046 -61.94 -28.12 -1.22
N GLU A 1047 -62.68 -27.60 -0.25
CA GLU A 1047 -63.39 -26.32 -0.34
C GLU A 1047 -62.55 -25.19 0.29
N ALA A 1048 -61.75 -25.52 1.31
CA ALA A 1048 -60.73 -24.66 1.92
C ALA A 1048 -59.63 -25.53 2.57
N GLY A 1049 -58.40 -25.03 2.69
CA GLY A 1049 -57.27 -25.74 3.28
C GLY A 1049 -56.02 -25.81 2.38
N THR A 1050 -55.10 -26.73 2.67
CA THR A 1050 -53.83 -26.86 1.94
C THR A 1050 -53.77 -28.14 1.10
N LEU A 1051 -53.41 -28.03 -0.17
CA LEU A 1051 -53.05 -29.18 -1.04
C LEU A 1051 -51.53 -29.19 -1.27
N GLU A 1052 -50.88 -30.31 -0.97
CA GLU A 1052 -49.43 -30.44 -1.18
C GLU A 1052 -49.09 -31.30 -2.40
N ILE A 1053 -48.11 -30.85 -3.19
CA ILE A 1053 -47.43 -31.68 -4.18
C ILE A 1053 -46.11 -32.14 -3.56
N ILE A 1054 -45.83 -33.44 -3.60
CA ILE A 1054 -44.64 -34.04 -2.99
C ILE A 1054 -43.82 -34.69 -4.09
N ASN A 1055 -42.63 -34.16 -4.38
CA ASN A 1055 -41.66 -34.85 -5.26
C ASN A 1055 -40.64 -35.59 -4.40
N LYS A 1056 -40.69 -36.92 -4.41
CA LYS A 1056 -39.75 -37.79 -3.69
C LYS A 1056 -38.69 -38.34 -4.64
N SER A 1057 -37.42 -38.19 -4.31
CA SER A 1057 -36.33 -38.66 -5.18
C SER A 1057 -36.36 -40.19 -5.37
N LYS A 1058 -36.20 -40.67 -6.62
CA LYS A 1058 -36.23 -42.11 -6.98
C LYS A 1058 -34.96 -42.86 -6.60
N THR A 1059 -33.85 -42.16 -6.36
CA THR A 1059 -32.56 -42.76 -6.00
C THR A 1059 -32.03 -42.13 -4.73
N ALA A 1060 -31.33 -42.92 -3.91
CA ALA A 1060 -30.61 -42.44 -2.73
C ALA A 1060 -29.43 -41.56 -3.18
N MET A 1061 -29.72 -40.29 -3.49
CA MET A 1061 -28.70 -39.26 -3.59
C MET A 1061 -28.37 -38.82 -2.17
N ASP A 1062 -27.15 -39.11 -1.73
CA ASP A 1062 -26.58 -38.56 -0.50
C ASP A 1062 -26.65 -37.03 -0.57
N VAL A 1063 -27.47 -36.44 0.29
CA VAL A 1063 -27.51 -34.99 0.52
C VAL A 1063 -26.12 -34.57 1.01
N LEU A 1064 -25.39 -33.80 0.21
CA LEU A 1064 -24.12 -33.22 0.63
C LEU A 1064 -24.39 -32.18 1.74
N PRO A 1065 -23.81 -32.31 2.94
CA PRO A 1065 -23.98 -31.31 3.99
C PRO A 1065 -23.28 -29.99 3.61
N LYS A 1066 -23.94 -28.88 3.91
CA LYS A 1066 -23.49 -27.51 3.61
C LYS A 1066 -22.18 -27.08 4.29
N THR A 1067 -21.62 -27.87 5.19
CA THR A 1067 -20.31 -27.60 5.79
C THR A 1067 -19.65 -28.89 6.29
N GLY A 1068 -18.45 -29.20 5.78
CA GLY A 1068 -17.43 -30.03 6.44
C GLY A 1068 -17.82 -31.46 6.84
N GLY A 1069 -17.67 -32.42 5.93
CA GLY A 1069 -17.71 -33.86 6.23
C GLY A 1069 -16.81 -34.69 5.31
N LYS A 1070 -16.26 -35.80 5.82
CA LYS A 1070 -15.18 -36.63 5.25
C LYS A 1070 -15.54 -37.31 3.90
N GLY A 1071 -15.61 -36.54 2.80
CA GLY A 1071 -15.83 -37.09 1.44
C GLY A 1071 -15.18 -36.28 0.30
N THR A 1072 -14.66 -35.09 0.57
CA THR A 1072 -14.31 -34.07 -0.42
C THR A 1072 -12.93 -34.21 -1.10
N ARG A 1073 -12.33 -35.40 -1.14
CA ARG A 1073 -11.00 -35.60 -1.78
C ARG A 1073 -11.02 -36.08 -3.22
N LYS A 1074 -12.16 -36.53 -3.77
CA LYS A 1074 -12.24 -37.03 -5.17
C LYS A 1074 -12.81 -36.02 -6.18
N TYR A 1075 -13.52 -34.98 -5.75
CA TYR A 1075 -14.18 -34.01 -6.65
C TYR A 1075 -13.41 -32.70 -6.85
N SER A 1076 -12.45 -32.35 -5.97
CA SER A 1076 -11.60 -31.17 -6.13
C SER A 1076 -10.57 -31.34 -7.27
N THR A 1077 -10.10 -32.56 -7.53
CA THR A 1077 -9.13 -32.85 -8.58
C THR A 1077 -9.72 -32.78 -9.99
N LEU A 1078 -10.98 -33.17 -10.18
CA LEU A 1078 -11.68 -33.06 -11.48
C LEU A 1078 -12.08 -31.61 -11.81
N GLY A 1079 -12.55 -30.84 -10.81
CA GLY A 1079 -12.91 -29.43 -11.00
C GLY A 1079 -11.73 -28.52 -11.30
N ILE A 1080 -10.59 -28.72 -10.61
CA ILE A 1080 -9.37 -27.96 -10.88
C ILE A 1080 -8.81 -28.31 -12.26
N SER A 1081 -8.90 -29.57 -12.69
CA SER A 1081 -8.45 -30.00 -14.02
C SER A 1081 -9.26 -29.35 -15.15
N LEU A 1082 -10.58 -29.20 -14.97
CA LEU A 1082 -11.47 -28.54 -15.94
C LEU A 1082 -11.23 -27.03 -16.03
N ILE A 1083 -10.96 -26.35 -14.92
CA ILE A 1083 -10.64 -24.92 -14.90
C ILE A 1083 -9.26 -24.66 -15.52
N VAL A 1084 -8.27 -25.50 -15.24
CA VAL A 1084 -6.95 -25.41 -15.86
C VAL A 1084 -7.03 -25.67 -17.37
N PHE A 1085 -7.86 -26.63 -17.81
CA PHE A 1085 -8.07 -26.92 -19.23
C PHE A 1085 -8.80 -25.76 -19.95
N ALA A 1086 -9.83 -25.18 -19.35
CA ALA A 1086 -10.54 -24.01 -19.88
C ALA A 1086 -9.64 -22.78 -19.99
N THR A 1087 -8.76 -22.58 -18.99
CA THR A 1087 -7.79 -21.48 -18.99
C THR A 1087 -6.70 -21.68 -20.05
N PHE A 1088 -6.25 -22.92 -20.27
CA PHE A 1088 -5.31 -23.26 -21.35
C PHE A 1088 -5.92 -23.04 -22.74
N VAL A 1089 -7.20 -23.39 -22.94
CA VAL A 1089 -7.92 -23.17 -24.22
C VAL A 1089 -8.14 -21.67 -24.49
N CYS A 1090 -8.41 -20.87 -23.46
CA CYS A 1090 -8.55 -19.41 -23.59
C CYS A 1090 -7.22 -18.72 -23.90
N ILE A 1091 -6.10 -19.19 -23.31
CA ILE A 1091 -4.77 -18.65 -23.57
C ILE A 1091 -4.25 -19.09 -24.96
N TYR A 1092 -4.60 -20.29 -25.43
CA TYR A 1092 -4.21 -20.78 -26.76
C TYR A 1092 -4.97 -20.10 -27.90
N ARG A 1093 -6.23 -19.67 -27.68
CA ARG A 1093 -7.03 -18.96 -28.70
C ARG A 1093 -6.68 -17.47 -28.88
N LYS A 1094 -6.02 -16.82 -27.92
CA LYS A 1094 -5.60 -15.41 -28.04
C LYS A 1094 -4.28 -15.19 -28.82
N LYS A 1095 -3.60 -16.26 -29.25
CA LYS A 1095 -2.29 -16.18 -29.96
C LYS A 1095 -2.37 -16.14 -31.49
N LYS A 1096 -3.56 -15.99 -32.08
CA LYS A 1096 -3.76 -16.00 -33.54
C LYS A 1096 -4.32 -14.70 -34.13
N TRP A 1097 -4.52 -13.66 -33.33
CA TRP A 1097 -4.93 -12.32 -33.79
C TRP A 1097 -3.98 -11.28 -33.21
N TRP A 1098 -2.87 -11.09 -33.93
CA TRP A 1098 -1.94 -9.94 -34.00
C TRP A 1098 -0.57 -10.51 -34.38
N GLY A 1099 -0.34 -10.56 -35.69
CA GLY A 1099 0.98 -10.75 -36.30
C GLY A 1099 1.65 -9.41 -36.53
#